data_AF-A0A1E3LMT8-F1
#
_entry.id   AF-A0A1E3LMT8-F1
#
_cell.length_a   1.000
_cell.length_b   1.000
_cell.length_c   1.000
_cell.angle_alpha   90.00
_cell.angle_beta   90.00
_cell.angle_gamma   90.00
#
_symmetry.space_group_name_H-M   'P 1'
#
loop_
_entity.id
_entity.type
_entity.pdbx_description
1 polymer ?
#
loop_
_entity_poly.entity_id
_entity_poly.type
_entity_poly.pdbx_seq_one_letter_code
_entity_poly.pdbx_strand_id
1 'polypeptide(L)'
;MAQPTNPSQDNSLDPMWYIAIAMLLGILCVAMWMALHTPVARFYGWIRIAQFWVFGVSRGPYSWVVGSALGGAGMLLWLNERTRWWAKWCCMTGGFFLGSYLQYRITQGPMAGALGLLVAAVGAAFFFTGRVRAVAYQVALVGIALTIGGFFGGLYAGWLQYFELSDPAYVEFSTLVRSGTAANAFTLCISIPLGIWVIRRSLATNPTNHKHFAKTQDYDLHTFTDSQAEHYPHLKLFRKLDLTKRPINAGKYRMPDTEKMFAIKHKLLDKGSKAGEYVVSRDRAAPVFKAQLGRLWRRPKDLTTSEAAVLAVLLPRIAALDSKMSTEEYKEALATTTRLIEGFWKQIADSYDRATDTAKLDMSEAHQTLRKYWKHRTVQPFFQKHAYTYTVIYSMLQEARRLGVLPPAELRWLRVFDRRLWTLVDNVGRIVAFTEVAGVYHHYIHEIKRKRALEKPSVDGAVNGLVEGVSRYAFTDDEIEEIEAQLKGEDPPESVDPEAIAKQRKTIFLGSRLVTEGDVRDVVELALLGETGDVLYEQVCKARVAIERIQEQHKIDDEQLARIVDAPTSADVLKVVLEKVHGCDLVLFYADERALLADVERSAASVRVLQDPDEPVDLAGAAVMEDVTDTPPEINDAISAARVVRDIWKKAREAEMREKARGADGKQQ
;
A
#
# COMPACT_ATOMS: atom_id res chain seq x y z
N MET A 1 36.49 -9.76 34.35
CA MET A 1 37.38 -8.61 34.63
C MET A 1 37.42 -7.73 33.39
N ALA A 2 36.65 -6.64 33.40
CA ALA A 2 36.69 -5.62 32.36
C ALA A 2 37.37 -4.37 32.95
N GLN A 3 38.36 -3.84 32.25
CA GLN A 3 39.20 -2.71 32.67
C GLN A 3 38.41 -1.39 32.72
N PRO A 4 38.77 -0.46 33.63
CA PRO A 4 38.19 0.88 33.66
C PRO A 4 38.69 1.70 32.48
N THR A 5 37.76 2.34 31.76
CA THR A 5 38.04 3.28 30.67
C THR A 5 38.69 4.56 31.20
N ASN A 6 39.88 4.88 30.68
CA ASN A 6 40.58 6.15 30.91
C ASN A 6 39.71 7.36 30.52
N PRO A 7 39.65 8.44 31.33
CA PRO A 7 39.05 9.69 30.90
C PRO A 7 39.87 10.28 29.74
N SER A 8 39.18 10.67 28.67
CA SER A 8 39.76 11.34 27.50
C SER A 8 40.59 12.56 27.94
N GLN A 9 41.88 12.56 27.62
CA GLN A 9 42.74 13.73 27.73
C GLN A 9 42.17 14.85 26.85
N ASP A 10 41.68 15.89 27.49
CA ASP A 10 41.24 17.12 26.84
C ASP A 10 42.48 17.85 26.29
N ASN A 11 42.66 17.77 24.97
CA ASN A 11 43.75 18.43 24.24
C ASN A 11 43.44 19.91 23.96
N SER A 12 42.55 20.56 24.73
CA SER A 12 42.30 21.98 24.61
C SER A 12 43.57 22.77 24.96
N LEU A 13 44.12 23.51 23.99
CA LEU A 13 45.16 24.51 24.20
C LEU A 13 44.71 25.48 25.30
N ASP A 14 45.60 25.75 26.27
CA ASP A 14 45.36 26.72 27.35
C ASP A 14 44.88 28.06 26.76
N PRO A 15 43.79 28.66 27.27
CA PRO A 15 43.32 29.99 26.92
C PRO A 15 44.43 31.05 26.76
N MET A 16 45.51 30.93 27.53
CA MET A 16 46.68 31.81 27.45
C MET A 16 47.40 31.76 26.09
N TRP A 17 47.39 30.62 25.40
CA TRP A 17 47.98 30.50 24.07
C TRP A 17 47.18 31.27 23.01
N TYR A 18 45.85 31.37 23.15
CA TYR A 18 45.04 32.19 22.26
C TYR A 18 45.37 33.68 22.40
N ILE A 19 45.64 34.14 23.63
CA ILE A 19 46.07 35.51 23.90
C ILE A 19 47.46 35.77 23.31
N ALA A 20 48.40 34.84 23.50
CA ALA A 20 49.75 34.95 22.95
C ALA A 20 49.75 34.98 21.41
N ILE A 21 48.97 34.11 20.77
CA ILE A 21 48.79 34.07 19.31
C ILE A 21 48.15 35.37 18.82
N ALA A 22 47.15 35.91 19.52
CA ALA A 22 46.52 37.17 19.17
C ALA A 22 47.49 38.36 19.26
N MET A 23 48.35 38.41 20.29
CA MET A 23 49.38 39.44 20.42
C MET A 23 50.45 39.33 19.32
N LEU A 24 50.90 38.11 19.00
CA LEU A 24 51.85 37.87 17.91
C LEU A 24 51.27 38.26 16.55
N LEU A 25 50.01 37.92 16.29
CA LEU A 25 49.29 38.37 15.09
C LEU A 25 49.15 39.89 15.06
N GLY A 26 48.90 40.53 16.21
CA GLY A 26 48.87 41.99 16.33
C GLY A 26 50.20 42.64 15.95
N ILE A 27 51.31 42.12 16.48
CA ILE A 27 52.67 42.60 16.15
C ILE A 27 52.98 42.37 14.68
N LEU A 28 52.64 41.19 14.14
CA LEU A 28 52.83 40.87 12.72
C LEU A 28 52.02 41.82 11.82
N CYS A 29 50.77 42.11 12.17
CA CYS A 29 49.93 43.08 11.46
C CYS A 29 50.52 44.49 11.50
N VAL A 30 51.08 44.92 12.64
CA VAL A 30 51.75 46.23 12.75
C VAL A 30 53.03 46.26 11.93
N ALA A 31 53.86 45.22 11.98
CA ALA A 31 55.09 45.12 11.18
C ALA A 31 54.78 45.09 9.68
N MET A 32 53.78 44.32 9.28
CA MET A 32 53.30 44.21 7.90
C MET A 32 52.70 45.55 7.43
N TRP A 33 51.95 46.24 8.28
CA TRP A 33 51.46 47.59 8.00
C TRP A 33 52.63 48.57 7.81
N MET A 34 53.61 48.61 8.72
CA MET A 34 54.75 49.52 8.60
C MET A 34 55.60 49.26 7.34
N ALA A 35 55.73 48.01 6.90
CA ALA A 35 56.47 47.63 5.69
C ALA A 35 55.68 47.90 4.39
N LEU A 36 54.37 47.66 4.38
CA LEU A 36 53.53 47.76 3.18
C LEU A 36 52.74 49.06 3.08
N HIS A 37 52.74 49.92 4.11
CA HIS A 37 51.96 51.14 4.16
C HIS A 37 52.25 52.07 2.97
N THR A 38 53.51 52.34 2.69
CA THR A 38 53.92 53.25 1.61
C THR A 38 53.54 52.73 0.21
N PRO A 39 53.81 51.46 -0.17
CA PRO A 39 53.34 50.92 -1.45
C PRO A 39 51.81 50.81 -1.52
N VAL A 40 51.12 50.46 -0.43
CA VAL A 40 49.64 50.42 -0.38
C VAL A 40 49.04 51.81 -0.54
N ALA A 41 49.60 52.83 0.12
CA ALA A 41 49.13 54.21 0.00
C ALA A 41 49.35 54.76 -1.42
N ARG A 42 50.49 54.45 -2.07
CA ARG A 42 50.76 54.81 -3.47
C ARG A 42 49.80 54.11 -4.43
N PHE A 43 49.57 52.81 -4.25
CA PHE A 43 48.62 52.05 -5.05
C PHE A 43 47.17 52.56 -4.86
N TYR A 44 46.79 52.87 -3.63
CA TYR A 44 45.50 53.49 -3.31
C TYR A 44 45.38 54.88 -3.96
N GLY A 45 46.44 55.69 -3.95
CA GLY A 45 46.50 56.96 -4.68
C GLY A 45 46.21 56.78 -6.18
N TRP A 46 46.84 55.80 -6.83
CA TRP A 46 46.57 55.46 -8.25
C TRP A 46 45.14 54.98 -8.49
N ILE A 47 44.59 54.13 -7.63
CA ILE A 47 43.18 53.72 -7.71
C ILE A 47 42.26 54.92 -7.57
N ARG A 48 42.56 55.86 -6.68
CA ARG A 48 41.74 57.07 -6.50
C ARG A 48 41.82 57.96 -7.72
N ILE A 49 43.00 58.16 -8.30
CA ILE A 49 43.17 58.87 -9.58
C ILE A 49 42.34 58.19 -10.68
N ALA A 50 42.39 56.85 -10.79
CA ALA A 50 41.60 56.11 -11.77
C ALA A 50 40.08 56.19 -11.51
N GLN A 51 39.63 56.09 -10.25
CA GLN A 51 38.24 56.28 -9.86
C GLN A 51 37.75 57.70 -10.21
N PHE A 52 38.56 58.72 -9.96
CA PHE A 52 38.22 60.11 -10.28
C PHE A 52 38.28 60.40 -11.78
N TRP A 53 39.12 59.69 -12.55
CA TRP A 53 39.13 59.77 -14.02
C TRP A 53 37.80 59.33 -14.63
N VAL A 54 37.17 58.28 -14.10
CA VAL A 54 35.82 57.86 -14.52
C VAL A 54 34.76 58.96 -14.27
N PHE A 55 34.89 59.71 -13.18
CA PHE A 55 34.05 60.89 -12.91
C PHE A 55 34.39 62.09 -13.80
N GLY A 56 35.64 62.22 -14.25
CA GLY A 56 36.05 63.20 -15.26
C GLY A 56 35.35 62.93 -16.60
N VAL A 57 35.32 61.67 -17.04
CA VAL A 57 34.57 61.25 -18.24
C VAL A 57 33.06 61.47 -18.05
N SER A 58 32.53 61.21 -16.85
CA SER A 58 31.11 61.41 -16.52
C SER A 58 30.67 62.89 -16.48
N ARG A 59 31.63 63.83 -16.55
CA ARG A 59 31.41 65.29 -16.51
C ARG A 59 31.80 66.00 -17.82
N GLY A 60 32.50 65.30 -18.72
CA GLY A 60 32.88 65.82 -20.03
C GLY A 60 31.70 65.87 -21.02
N PRO A 61 31.88 66.53 -22.19
CA PRO A 61 30.83 66.65 -23.21
C PRO A 61 30.30 65.30 -23.72
N TYR A 62 31.10 64.23 -23.61
CA TYR A 62 30.69 62.87 -23.97
C TYR A 62 29.58 62.30 -23.08
N SER A 63 29.44 62.77 -21.84
CA SER A 63 28.36 62.33 -20.95
C SER A 63 26.98 62.80 -21.37
N TRP A 64 26.91 63.98 -22.00
CA TRP A 64 25.68 64.41 -22.66
C TRP A 64 25.28 63.44 -23.77
N VAL A 65 26.25 63.08 -24.63
CA VAL A 65 26.02 62.16 -25.76
C VAL A 65 25.59 60.78 -25.29
N VAL A 66 26.32 60.21 -24.32
CA VAL A 66 26.02 58.89 -23.73
C VAL A 66 24.67 58.92 -22.99
N GLY A 67 24.43 59.97 -22.20
CA GLY A 67 23.18 60.16 -21.46
C GLY A 67 21.96 60.25 -22.37
N SER A 68 22.03 61.06 -23.42
CA SER A 68 20.97 61.20 -24.43
C SER A 68 20.76 59.91 -25.22
N ALA A 69 21.84 59.22 -25.61
CA ALA A 69 21.74 57.95 -26.34
C ALA A 69 21.07 56.85 -25.49
N LEU A 70 21.46 56.72 -24.21
CA LEU A 70 20.85 55.75 -23.29
C LEU A 70 19.40 56.11 -22.94
N GLY A 71 19.09 57.40 -22.78
CA GLY A 71 17.73 57.87 -22.57
C GLY A 71 16.82 57.55 -23.76
N GLY A 72 17.29 57.83 -24.99
CA GLY A 72 16.58 57.48 -26.22
C GLY A 72 16.41 55.97 -26.41
N ALA A 73 17.46 55.20 -26.17
CA ALA A 73 17.40 53.74 -26.20
C ALA A 73 16.41 53.19 -25.14
N GLY A 74 16.40 53.76 -23.94
CA GLY A 74 15.43 53.40 -22.90
C GLY A 74 13.99 53.68 -23.32
N MET A 75 13.71 54.82 -23.95
CA MET A 75 12.37 55.12 -24.48
C MET A 75 11.95 54.14 -25.58
N LEU A 76 12.85 53.78 -26.49
CA LEU A 76 12.59 52.77 -27.53
C LEU A 76 12.33 51.38 -26.93
N LEU A 77 13.13 50.97 -25.94
CA LEU A 77 12.96 49.70 -25.24
C LEU A 77 11.67 49.63 -24.40
N TRP A 78 11.11 50.78 -24.00
CA TRP A 78 9.87 50.86 -23.22
C TRP A 78 8.64 50.46 -24.04
N LEU A 79 8.70 50.64 -25.36
CA LEU A 79 7.61 50.32 -26.28
C LEU A 79 7.38 48.81 -26.42
N ASN A 80 8.39 47.98 -26.13
CA ASN A 80 8.28 46.52 -26.18
C ASN A 80 8.14 45.92 -24.78
N GLU A 81 7.03 45.21 -24.53
CA GLU A 81 6.68 44.66 -23.21
C GLU A 81 7.76 43.73 -22.63
N ARG A 82 8.45 42.97 -23.49
CA ARG A 82 9.47 42.00 -23.08
C ARG A 82 10.76 42.67 -22.60
N THR A 83 11.03 43.90 -23.05
CA THR A 83 12.25 44.67 -22.74
C THR A 83 12.00 45.86 -21.80
N ARG A 84 10.76 46.09 -21.37
CA ARG A 84 10.40 47.20 -20.45
C ARG A 84 11.21 47.21 -19.15
N TRP A 85 11.69 46.07 -18.69
CA TRP A 85 12.52 46.00 -17.49
C TRP A 85 13.91 46.59 -17.72
N TRP A 86 14.49 46.44 -18.91
CA TRP A 86 15.76 47.09 -19.32
C TRP A 86 15.58 48.58 -19.58
N ALA A 87 14.42 48.98 -20.11
CA ALA A 87 14.09 50.37 -20.40
C ALA A 87 14.26 51.28 -19.17
N LYS A 88 13.82 50.80 -18.00
CA LYS A 88 14.00 51.51 -16.71
C LYS A 88 15.47 51.77 -16.40
N TRP A 89 16.33 50.76 -16.54
CA TRP A 89 17.76 50.90 -16.27
C TRP A 89 18.44 51.84 -17.28
N CYS A 90 18.16 51.71 -18.57
CA CYS A 90 18.70 52.61 -19.59
C CYS A 90 18.27 54.07 -19.37
N CYS A 91 17.01 54.32 -19.03
CA CYS A 91 16.52 55.67 -18.71
C CYS A 91 17.15 56.22 -17.42
N MET A 92 17.31 55.42 -16.37
CA MET A 92 17.95 55.84 -15.12
C MET A 92 19.43 56.16 -15.33
N THR A 93 20.16 55.29 -16.03
CA THR A 93 21.59 55.52 -16.34
C THR A 93 21.77 56.70 -17.28
N GLY A 94 20.91 56.83 -18.31
CA GLY A 94 20.91 57.98 -19.21
C GLY A 94 20.64 59.29 -18.47
N GLY A 95 19.64 59.30 -17.59
CA GLY A 95 19.33 60.42 -16.70
C GLY A 95 20.45 60.77 -15.73
N PHE A 96 21.20 59.77 -15.23
CA PHE A 96 22.37 60.01 -14.38
C PHE A 96 23.50 60.71 -15.12
N PHE A 97 23.87 60.28 -16.34
CA PHE A 97 24.92 60.93 -17.12
C PHE A 97 24.51 62.33 -17.60
N LEU A 98 23.27 62.48 -18.08
CA LEU A 98 22.75 63.78 -18.51
C LEU A 98 22.63 64.74 -17.33
N GLY A 99 22.11 64.25 -16.20
CA GLY A 99 21.98 64.98 -14.95
C GLY A 99 23.33 65.36 -14.36
N SER A 100 24.33 64.48 -14.40
CA SER A 100 25.70 64.77 -13.93
C SER A 100 26.40 65.82 -14.81
N TYR A 101 26.18 65.79 -16.12
CA TYR A 101 26.69 66.80 -17.06
C TYR A 101 26.02 68.17 -16.84
N LEU A 102 24.67 68.19 -16.79
CA LEU A 102 23.89 69.39 -16.50
C LEU A 102 24.25 69.95 -15.12
N GLN A 103 24.38 69.10 -14.12
CA GLN A 103 24.85 69.47 -12.79
C GLN A 103 26.23 70.11 -12.93
N TYR A 104 27.25 69.45 -13.47
CA TYR A 104 28.58 70.05 -13.61
C TYR A 104 28.59 71.42 -14.31
N ARG A 105 27.78 71.61 -15.36
CA ARG A 105 27.65 72.87 -16.10
C ARG A 105 26.86 73.96 -15.36
N ILE A 106 25.84 73.58 -14.58
CA ILE A 106 24.97 74.51 -13.84
C ILE A 106 25.56 74.82 -12.44
N THR A 107 26.42 73.96 -11.89
CA THR A 107 26.72 73.89 -10.46
C THR A 107 28.17 74.18 -10.08
N GLN A 108 28.77 75.20 -10.69
CA GLN A 108 29.83 75.95 -10.02
C GLN A 108 29.20 76.85 -8.93
N GLY A 109 28.49 76.26 -7.95
CA GLY A 109 27.93 76.99 -6.80
C GLY A 109 26.78 76.32 -6.03
N PRO A 110 26.47 76.80 -4.80
CA PRO A 110 25.45 76.28 -3.87
C PRO A 110 24.00 76.26 -4.40
N MET A 111 23.75 76.89 -5.55
CA MET A 111 22.46 76.94 -6.23
C MET A 111 21.93 75.56 -6.67
N ALA A 112 22.82 74.58 -6.84
CA ALA A 112 22.48 73.19 -7.13
C ALA A 112 21.59 72.53 -6.08
N GLY A 113 22.01 72.68 -4.81
CA GLY A 113 21.30 72.13 -3.66
C GLY A 113 19.95 72.80 -3.49
N ALA A 114 19.88 74.11 -3.77
CA ALA A 114 18.64 74.88 -3.74
C ALA A 114 17.65 74.43 -4.83
N LEU A 115 18.12 74.16 -6.06
CA LEU A 115 17.29 73.63 -7.14
C LEU A 115 16.79 72.21 -6.84
N GLY A 116 17.65 71.34 -6.29
CA GLY A 116 17.24 70.01 -5.82
C GLY A 116 16.18 70.07 -4.72
N LEU A 117 16.32 70.99 -3.76
CA LEU A 117 15.34 71.23 -2.68
C LEU A 117 14.00 71.70 -3.24
N LEU A 118 14.02 72.59 -4.24
CA LEU A 118 12.82 73.04 -4.92
C LEU A 118 12.10 71.88 -5.62
N VAL A 119 12.82 71.05 -6.38
CA VAL A 119 12.26 69.88 -7.06
C VAL A 119 11.72 68.85 -6.06
N ALA A 120 12.42 68.65 -4.93
CA ALA A 120 11.98 67.77 -3.84
C ALA A 120 10.69 68.28 -3.19
N ALA A 121 10.62 69.58 -2.91
CA ALA A 121 9.45 70.24 -2.31
C ALA A 121 8.23 70.19 -3.25
N VAL A 122 8.44 70.41 -4.56
CA VAL A 122 7.39 70.27 -5.58
C VAL A 122 6.90 68.82 -5.66
N GLY A 123 7.81 67.84 -5.69
CA GLY A 123 7.45 66.42 -5.66
C GLY A 123 6.66 66.03 -4.40
N ALA A 124 7.07 66.52 -3.23
CA ALA A 124 6.38 66.28 -1.97
C ALA A 124 4.98 66.94 -1.95
N ALA A 125 4.84 68.17 -2.44
CA ALA A 125 3.54 68.84 -2.55
C ALA A 125 2.57 68.07 -3.46
N PHE A 126 3.06 67.54 -4.59
CA PHE A 126 2.27 66.68 -5.47
C PHE A 126 1.93 65.31 -4.84
N PHE A 127 2.76 64.81 -3.92
CA PHE A 127 2.50 63.55 -3.21
C PHE A 127 1.33 63.71 -2.21
N PHE A 128 1.29 64.81 -1.46
CA PHE A 128 0.24 65.10 -0.49
C PHE A 128 -1.10 65.50 -1.11
N THR A 129 -1.11 66.04 -2.34
CA THR A 129 -2.35 66.40 -3.06
C THR A 129 -3.03 65.21 -3.77
N GLY A 130 -2.45 64.01 -3.73
CA GLY A 130 -3.10 62.75 -4.09
C GLY A 130 -3.32 62.48 -5.59
N ARG A 131 -3.20 63.48 -6.47
CA ARG A 131 -3.58 63.35 -7.90
C ARG A 131 -2.56 62.60 -8.77
N VAL A 132 -1.30 62.47 -8.36
CA VAL A 132 -0.25 61.77 -9.16
C VAL A 132 0.78 61.06 -8.28
N ARG A 133 0.33 60.34 -7.23
CA ARG A 133 1.22 59.75 -6.20
C ARG A 133 2.39 58.92 -6.74
N ALA A 134 2.18 58.16 -7.82
CA ALA A 134 3.20 57.28 -8.40
C ALA A 134 4.39 58.05 -9.00
N VAL A 135 4.14 59.22 -9.60
CA VAL A 135 5.19 60.05 -10.23
C VAL A 135 5.75 61.05 -9.22
N ALA A 136 4.91 61.57 -8.33
CA ALA A 136 5.29 62.54 -7.31
C ALA A 136 6.40 62.03 -6.37
N TYR A 137 6.32 60.75 -5.97
CA TYR A 137 7.37 60.11 -5.19
C TYR A 137 8.71 60.07 -5.93
N GLN A 138 8.70 59.76 -7.23
CA GLN A 138 9.92 59.71 -8.03
C GLN A 138 10.52 61.10 -8.23
N VAL A 139 9.69 62.12 -8.47
CA VAL A 139 10.15 63.51 -8.58
C VAL A 139 10.75 64.01 -7.25
N ALA A 140 10.13 63.68 -6.11
CA ALA A 140 10.66 64.02 -4.80
C ALA A 140 12.03 63.35 -4.55
N LEU A 141 12.16 62.06 -4.90
CA LEU A 141 13.40 61.31 -4.78
C LEU A 141 14.52 61.85 -5.68
N VAL A 142 14.18 62.24 -6.91
CA VAL A 142 15.13 62.90 -7.83
C VAL A 142 15.57 64.24 -7.26
N GLY A 143 14.65 65.04 -6.72
CA GLY A 143 15.00 66.29 -6.03
C GLY A 143 15.94 66.09 -4.85
N ILE A 144 15.65 65.12 -3.97
CA ILE A 144 16.51 64.76 -2.83
C ILE A 144 17.88 64.29 -3.30
N ALA A 145 17.93 63.43 -4.33
CA ALA A 145 19.18 62.95 -4.91
C ALA A 145 20.01 64.08 -5.51
N LEU A 146 19.37 65.06 -6.17
CA LEU A 146 20.04 66.26 -6.69
C LEU A 146 20.52 67.19 -5.59
N THR A 147 19.77 67.33 -4.48
CA THR A 147 20.21 68.11 -3.31
C THR A 147 21.45 67.51 -2.66
N ILE A 148 21.40 66.20 -2.38
CA ILE A 148 22.52 65.46 -1.82
C ILE A 148 23.70 65.48 -2.80
N GLY A 149 23.44 65.20 -4.08
CA GLY A 149 24.43 65.25 -5.14
C GLY A 149 25.06 66.63 -5.32
N GLY A 150 24.33 67.72 -5.17
CA GLY A 150 24.81 69.09 -5.27
C GLY A 150 25.66 69.51 -4.06
N PHE A 151 25.17 69.24 -2.85
CA PHE A 151 25.86 69.60 -1.61
C PHE A 151 27.16 68.79 -1.43
N PHE A 152 27.08 67.47 -1.59
CA PHE A 152 28.25 66.60 -1.47
C PHE A 152 29.12 66.64 -2.72
N GLY A 153 28.53 66.75 -3.92
CA GLY A 153 29.27 66.90 -5.16
C GLY A 153 30.15 68.15 -5.18
N GLY A 154 29.74 69.25 -4.53
CA GLY A 154 30.57 70.44 -4.30
C GLY A 154 31.79 70.15 -3.41
N LEU A 155 31.58 69.43 -2.29
CA LEU A 155 32.67 68.97 -1.42
C LEU A 155 33.65 68.07 -2.18
N TYR A 156 33.14 67.10 -2.95
CA TYR A 156 33.99 66.22 -3.76
C TYR A 156 34.67 66.94 -4.91
N ALA A 157 34.01 67.88 -5.59
CA ALA A 157 34.59 68.65 -6.69
C ALA A 157 35.77 69.51 -6.21
N GLY A 158 35.68 70.10 -5.01
CA GLY A 158 36.79 70.81 -4.38
C GLY A 158 38.00 69.90 -4.11
N TRP A 159 37.77 68.70 -3.57
CA TRP A 159 38.85 67.70 -3.40
C TRP A 159 39.41 67.20 -4.74
N LEU A 160 38.55 66.97 -5.73
CA LEU A 160 38.92 66.46 -7.05
C LEU A 160 39.79 67.48 -7.79
N GLN A 161 39.41 68.76 -7.76
CA GLN A 161 40.22 69.85 -8.29
C GLN A 161 41.55 70.00 -7.55
N TYR A 162 41.56 69.85 -6.22
CA TYR A 162 42.80 69.83 -5.44
C TYR A 162 43.73 68.69 -5.87
N PHE A 163 43.25 67.45 -6.00
CA PHE A 163 44.08 66.31 -6.41
C PHE A 163 44.50 66.34 -7.88
N GLU A 164 43.67 66.89 -8.78
CA GLU A 164 43.98 67.01 -10.21
C GLU A 164 45.07 68.07 -10.46
N LEU A 165 45.11 69.13 -9.65
CA LEU A 165 46.07 70.23 -9.78
C LEU A 165 47.29 70.10 -8.86
N SER A 166 47.28 69.17 -7.90
CA SER A 166 48.40 68.94 -6.98
C SER A 166 49.37 67.89 -7.53
N ASP A 167 50.66 68.12 -7.34
CA ASP A 167 51.68 67.10 -7.61
C ASP A 167 51.57 65.96 -6.56
N PRO A 168 51.36 64.70 -6.99
CA PRO A 168 51.22 63.55 -6.10
C PRO A 168 52.38 63.36 -5.11
N ALA A 169 53.58 63.86 -5.42
CA ALA A 169 54.74 63.76 -4.53
C ALA A 169 54.62 64.63 -3.26
N TYR A 170 53.77 65.66 -3.28
CA TYR A 170 53.67 66.67 -2.23
C TYR A 170 52.34 66.63 -1.46
N VAL A 171 51.45 65.68 -1.76
CA VAL A 171 50.19 65.55 -1.03
C VAL A 171 50.42 64.85 0.30
N GLU A 172 50.19 65.58 1.40
CA GLU A 172 50.31 65.01 2.75
C GLU A 172 49.30 63.88 2.98
N PHE A 173 49.75 62.82 3.67
CA PHE A 173 48.92 61.68 4.02
C PHE A 173 47.71 62.08 4.89
N SER A 174 47.86 63.07 5.76
CA SER A 174 46.78 63.64 6.58
C SER A 174 45.61 64.15 5.73
N THR A 175 45.91 64.74 4.58
CA THR A 175 44.95 65.27 3.59
C THR A 175 44.28 64.15 2.79
N LEU A 176 45.02 63.10 2.45
CA LEU A 176 44.47 61.85 1.90
C LEU A 176 43.52 61.16 2.88
N VAL A 177 43.87 61.10 4.16
CA VAL A 177 43.02 60.51 5.20
C VAL A 177 41.77 61.36 5.45
N ARG A 178 41.87 62.69 5.51
CA ARG A 178 40.71 63.59 5.69
C ARG A 178 39.74 63.56 4.52
N SER A 179 40.24 63.55 3.29
CA SER A 179 39.40 63.39 2.09
C SER A 179 38.77 61.99 2.03
N GLY A 180 39.50 60.96 2.49
CA GLY A 180 39.01 59.60 2.65
C GLY A 180 37.93 59.46 3.73
N THR A 181 38.09 60.08 4.90
CA THR A 181 37.11 59.99 6.00
C THR A 181 35.82 60.72 5.67
N ALA A 182 35.86 61.88 5.01
CA ALA A 182 34.64 62.54 4.53
C ALA A 182 33.90 61.67 3.49
N ALA A 183 34.64 61.05 2.57
CA ALA A 183 34.06 60.19 1.56
C ALA A 183 33.49 58.88 2.13
N ASN A 184 34.23 58.29 3.05
CA ASN A 184 33.83 57.07 3.75
C ASN A 184 32.66 57.35 4.71
N ALA A 185 32.62 58.50 5.38
CA ALA A 185 31.49 58.89 6.22
C ALA A 185 30.20 59.03 5.39
N PHE A 186 30.25 59.65 4.21
CA PHE A 186 29.12 59.69 3.29
C PHE A 186 28.69 58.29 2.83
N THR A 187 29.66 57.47 2.42
CA THR A 187 29.42 56.10 1.97
C THR A 187 28.83 55.25 3.10
N LEU A 188 29.28 55.43 4.35
CA LEU A 188 28.74 54.77 5.54
C LEU A 188 27.33 55.27 5.89
N CYS A 189 27.04 56.56 5.76
CA CYS A 189 25.70 57.11 5.99
C CYS A 189 24.65 56.55 5.02
N ILE A 190 25.04 56.08 3.84
CA ILE A 190 24.14 55.38 2.89
C ILE A 190 24.20 53.87 3.10
N SER A 191 25.41 53.31 3.22
CA SER A 191 25.65 51.87 3.26
C SER A 191 25.22 51.24 4.59
N ILE A 192 25.29 51.95 5.72
CA ILE A 192 24.82 51.44 7.02
C ILE A 192 23.29 51.35 7.03
N PRO A 193 22.50 52.40 6.70
CA PRO A 193 21.04 52.25 6.63
C PRO A 193 20.59 51.27 5.57
N LEU A 194 21.26 51.22 4.40
CA LEU A 194 20.97 50.23 3.36
C LEU A 194 21.33 48.82 3.84
N GLY A 195 22.47 48.64 4.50
CA GLY A 195 22.90 47.37 5.08
C GLY A 195 21.95 46.90 6.19
N ILE A 196 21.53 47.79 7.09
CA ILE A 196 20.51 47.53 8.10
C ILE A 196 19.18 47.19 7.43
N TRP A 197 18.79 47.90 6.37
CA TRP A 197 17.55 47.61 5.63
C TRP A 197 17.63 46.25 4.94
N VAL A 198 18.75 45.91 4.28
CA VAL A 198 19.00 44.60 3.65
C VAL A 198 19.03 43.49 4.70
N ILE A 199 19.67 43.71 5.85
CA ILE A 199 19.69 42.75 6.98
C ILE A 199 18.28 42.56 7.51
N ARG A 200 17.53 43.64 7.79
CA ARG A 200 16.14 43.55 8.28
C ARG A 200 15.22 42.92 7.24
N ARG A 201 15.39 43.25 5.96
CA ARG A 201 14.63 42.65 4.85
C ARG A 201 15.00 41.17 4.75
N SER A 202 16.27 40.80 4.76
CA SER A 202 16.74 39.41 4.77
C SER A 202 16.17 38.63 5.98
N LEU A 203 16.18 39.23 7.18
CA LEU A 203 15.59 38.63 8.38
C LEU A 203 14.06 38.49 8.27
N ALA A 204 13.35 39.43 7.63
CA ALA A 204 11.90 39.45 7.54
C ALA A 204 11.32 38.72 6.31
N THR A 205 12.03 38.67 5.19
CA THR A 205 11.57 38.08 3.92
C THR A 205 12.17 36.72 3.63
N ASN A 206 13.20 36.30 4.37
CA ASN A 206 13.72 34.93 4.25
C ASN A 206 12.94 34.01 5.19
N PRO A 207 12.04 33.16 4.68
CA PRO A 207 11.21 32.26 5.49
C PRO A 207 12.03 31.18 6.23
N THR A 208 13.35 31.16 6.12
CA THR A 208 14.24 30.23 6.83
C THR A 208 15.12 30.89 7.89
N ASN A 209 15.12 32.23 8.03
CA ASN A 209 16.05 32.90 8.97
C ASN A 209 15.73 32.61 10.45
N HIS A 210 14.47 32.34 10.79
CA HIS A 210 14.10 31.84 12.13
C HIS A 210 14.60 30.40 12.40
N LYS A 211 15.09 29.69 11.37
CA LYS A 211 15.60 28.31 11.48
C LYS A 211 17.14 28.22 11.50
N HIS A 212 17.86 29.25 11.04
CA HIS A 212 19.33 29.23 10.96
C HIS A 212 20.04 29.82 12.19
N PHE A 213 19.38 30.72 12.93
CA PHE A 213 19.94 31.33 14.16
C PHE A 213 19.22 30.90 15.45
N ALA A 214 18.10 30.18 15.35
CA ALA A 214 17.60 29.40 16.47
C ALA A 214 18.59 28.26 16.70
N LYS A 215 18.94 27.97 17.97
CA LYS A 215 19.58 26.68 18.31
C LYS A 215 18.81 25.59 17.57
N THR A 216 19.50 24.69 16.86
CA THR A 216 18.90 23.43 16.43
C THR A 216 18.17 22.88 17.63
N GLN A 217 16.84 22.81 17.54
CA GLN A 217 16.05 22.32 18.64
C GLN A 217 16.50 20.89 18.87
N ASP A 218 17.05 20.60 20.05
CA ASP A 218 17.43 19.25 20.42
C ASP A 218 16.13 18.44 20.50
N TYR A 219 15.89 17.63 19.49
CA TYR A 219 14.73 16.77 19.44
C TYR A 219 15.03 15.47 20.19
N ASP A 220 14.12 15.09 21.07
CA ASP A 220 13.95 13.71 21.50
C ASP A 220 12.91 13.03 20.58
N LEU A 221 12.71 11.72 20.72
CA LEU A 221 11.76 10.98 19.89
C LEU A 221 10.33 11.56 19.96
N HIS A 222 9.92 12.08 21.13
CA HIS A 222 8.59 12.63 21.32
C HIS A 222 8.46 14.02 20.69
N THR A 223 9.39 14.94 20.97
CA THR A 223 9.37 16.29 20.41
C THR A 223 9.59 16.28 18.89
N PHE A 224 10.38 15.33 18.38
CA PHE A 224 10.49 15.12 16.93
C PHE A 224 9.16 14.67 16.34
N THR A 225 8.52 13.64 16.91
CA THR A 225 7.26 13.15 16.33
C THR A 225 6.11 14.13 16.52
N ASP A 226 6.14 15.02 17.54
CA ASP A 226 5.22 16.16 17.63
C ASP A 226 5.34 17.09 16.43
N SER A 227 6.58 17.54 16.17
CA SER A 227 6.85 18.44 15.06
C SER A 227 6.45 17.80 13.73
N GLN A 228 6.78 16.53 13.54
CA GLN A 228 6.46 15.81 12.30
C GLN A 228 4.99 15.43 12.17
N ALA A 229 4.24 15.31 13.27
CA ALA A 229 2.81 14.95 13.24
C ALA A 229 1.93 16.00 12.55
N GLU A 230 2.39 17.24 12.40
CA GLU A 230 1.72 18.26 11.58
C GLU A 230 1.69 17.86 10.10
N HIS A 231 2.80 17.31 9.59
CA HIS A 231 2.94 16.91 8.19
C HIS A 231 2.52 15.46 7.93
N TYR A 232 2.65 14.59 8.95
CA TYR A 232 2.41 13.15 8.82
C TYR A 232 1.33 12.70 9.81
N PRO A 233 0.05 12.70 9.40
CA PRO A 233 -1.08 12.40 10.28
C PRO A 233 -1.00 11.05 10.99
N HIS A 234 -0.35 10.05 10.39
CA HIS A 234 -0.16 8.74 11.01
C HIS A 234 0.61 8.78 12.33
N LEU A 235 1.54 9.74 12.49
CA LEU A 235 2.31 9.91 13.73
C LEU A 235 1.42 10.32 14.90
N LYS A 236 0.30 11.01 14.66
CA LYS A 236 -0.66 11.39 15.72
C LYS A 236 -1.28 10.16 16.37
N LEU A 237 -1.56 9.10 15.60
CA LEU A 237 -2.03 7.83 16.15
C LEU A 237 -0.93 7.16 16.98
N PHE A 238 0.26 6.98 16.41
CA PHE A 238 1.34 6.28 17.10
C PHE A 238 1.85 7.02 18.33
N ARG A 239 1.72 8.35 18.39
CA ARG A 239 1.96 9.13 19.60
C ARG A 239 1.01 8.78 20.75
N LYS A 240 -0.21 8.32 20.43
CA LYS A 240 -1.18 7.84 21.43
C LYS A 240 -0.88 6.43 21.91
N LEU A 241 0.05 5.71 21.28
CA LEU A 241 0.34 4.30 21.52
C LEU A 241 1.74 4.13 22.09
N ASP A 242 1.83 3.52 23.26
CA ASP A 242 3.10 3.05 23.79
C ASP A 242 3.29 1.58 23.38
N LEU A 243 3.86 1.34 22.20
CA LEU A 243 4.02 0.00 21.65
C LEU A 243 5.15 -0.79 22.33
N THR A 244 6.12 -0.13 22.97
CA THR A 244 7.25 -0.82 23.64
C THR A 244 6.81 -1.51 24.93
N LYS A 245 5.74 -1.02 25.57
CA LYS A 245 5.12 -1.64 26.75
C LYS A 245 4.11 -2.74 26.42
N ARG A 246 3.74 -2.92 25.15
CA ARG A 246 2.76 -3.92 24.74
C ARG A 246 3.44 -5.27 24.47
N PRO A 247 2.77 -6.40 24.80
CA PRO A 247 3.31 -7.72 24.50
C PRO A 247 3.45 -7.92 22.99
N ILE A 248 4.58 -8.49 22.57
CA ILE A 248 4.91 -8.69 21.16
C ILE A 248 3.98 -9.67 20.44
N ASN A 249 3.42 -10.63 21.18
CA ASN A 249 2.61 -11.73 20.65
C ASN A 249 1.10 -11.62 20.98
N ALA A 250 0.65 -10.51 21.60
CA ALA A 250 -0.77 -10.35 21.97
C ALA A 250 -1.36 -8.98 21.59
N GLY A 251 -2.69 -8.92 21.49
CA GLY A 251 -3.43 -7.73 21.10
C GLY A 251 -3.38 -7.40 19.60
N LYS A 252 -3.92 -6.24 19.22
CA LYS A 252 -4.10 -5.82 17.82
C LYS A 252 -2.78 -5.61 17.07
N TYR A 253 -1.76 -5.10 17.78
CA TYR A 253 -0.47 -4.72 17.22
C TYR A 253 0.60 -5.83 17.27
N ARG A 254 0.25 -7.03 17.73
CA ARG A 254 1.18 -8.17 17.80
C ARG A 254 1.86 -8.46 16.46
N MET A 255 3.04 -9.07 16.50
CA MET A 255 3.71 -9.53 15.27
C MET A 255 2.87 -10.60 14.55
N PRO A 256 3.02 -10.76 13.21
CA PRO A 256 2.47 -11.90 12.50
C PRO A 256 2.96 -13.21 13.12
N ASP A 257 2.07 -14.20 13.25
CA ASP A 257 2.43 -15.51 13.79
C ASP A 257 3.44 -16.21 12.87
N THR A 258 4.49 -16.79 13.46
CA THR A 258 5.38 -17.73 12.75
C THR A 258 4.61 -19.01 12.41
N GLU A 259 5.16 -19.83 11.54
CA GLU A 259 4.60 -21.12 11.13
C GLU A 259 4.38 -22.03 12.35
N LYS A 260 5.37 -22.10 13.26
CA LYS A 260 5.26 -22.86 14.52
C LYS A 260 4.16 -22.31 15.42
N MET A 261 4.16 -21.00 15.70
CA MET A 261 3.16 -20.37 16.57
C MET A 261 1.75 -20.53 16.00
N PHE A 262 1.60 -20.39 14.70
CA PHE A 262 0.34 -20.58 14.00
C PHE A 262 -0.15 -22.03 14.12
N ALA A 263 0.73 -23.01 13.94
CA ALA A 263 0.39 -24.42 14.04
C ALA A 263 -0.06 -24.81 15.46
N ILE A 264 0.65 -24.35 16.50
CA ILE A 264 0.28 -24.59 17.91
C ILE A 264 -1.06 -23.92 18.22
N LYS A 265 -1.21 -22.63 17.89
CA LYS A 265 -2.42 -21.85 18.17
C LYS A 265 -3.68 -22.42 17.51
N HIS A 266 -3.55 -23.02 16.34
CA HIS A 266 -4.66 -23.63 15.61
C HIS A 266 -4.79 -25.13 15.82
N LYS A 267 -4.03 -25.72 16.76
CA LYS A 267 -4.04 -27.17 17.05
C LYS A 267 -3.83 -28.01 15.80
N LEU A 268 -2.77 -27.72 15.06
CA LEU A 268 -2.50 -28.34 13.75
C LEU A 268 -1.40 -29.41 13.79
N LEU A 269 -0.90 -29.77 14.97
CA LEU A 269 0.25 -30.65 15.13
C LEU A 269 -0.18 -32.04 15.62
N ASP A 270 0.33 -33.08 14.96
CA ASP A 270 0.22 -34.49 15.33
C ASP A 270 1.58 -35.02 15.78
N LYS A 271 1.60 -36.12 16.54
CA LYS A 271 2.85 -36.82 16.87
C LYS A 271 3.44 -37.45 15.61
N GLY A 272 4.71 -37.17 15.37
CA GLY A 272 5.50 -37.76 14.28
C GLY A 272 5.94 -39.19 14.60
N SER A 273 6.69 -39.79 13.66
CA SER A 273 7.20 -41.15 13.81
C SER A 273 8.32 -41.27 14.84
N LYS A 274 9.04 -40.18 15.12
CA LYS A 274 10.10 -40.14 16.15
C LYS A 274 9.62 -39.44 17.41
N ALA A 275 10.16 -39.87 18.56
CA ALA A 275 9.89 -39.21 19.84
C ALA A 275 10.36 -37.73 19.78
N GLY A 276 9.45 -36.81 20.13
CA GLY A 276 9.70 -35.37 20.07
C GLY A 276 9.53 -34.72 18.69
N GLU A 277 9.15 -35.50 17.66
CA GLU A 277 8.82 -34.98 16.33
C GLU A 277 7.33 -34.63 16.26
N TYR A 278 7.01 -33.45 15.73
CA TYR A 278 5.63 -33.00 15.50
C TYR A 278 5.42 -32.65 14.04
N VAL A 279 4.34 -33.20 13.46
CA VAL A 279 4.03 -33.06 12.04
C VAL A 279 2.71 -32.31 11.87
N VAL A 280 2.62 -31.47 10.84
CA VAL A 280 1.40 -30.72 10.55
C VAL A 280 0.32 -31.63 9.96
N SER A 281 -0.83 -31.65 10.62
CA SER A 281 -2.06 -32.32 10.17
C SER A 281 -2.65 -31.59 8.96
N ARG A 282 -2.54 -32.20 7.77
CA ARG A 282 -3.03 -31.58 6.52
C ARG A 282 -4.55 -31.37 6.54
N ASP A 283 -5.27 -32.33 7.11
CA ASP A 283 -6.74 -32.31 7.18
C ASP A 283 -7.26 -31.23 8.11
N ARG A 284 -6.56 -30.97 9.24
CA ARG A 284 -6.89 -29.84 10.13
C ARG A 284 -6.41 -28.49 9.56
N ALA A 285 -5.28 -28.46 8.86
CA ALA A 285 -4.71 -27.23 8.31
C ALA A 285 -5.53 -26.65 7.14
N ALA A 286 -6.03 -27.51 6.24
CA ALA A 286 -6.73 -27.05 5.05
C ALA A 286 -7.99 -26.20 5.36
N PRO A 287 -8.91 -26.61 6.26
CA PRO A 287 -10.04 -25.78 6.68
C PRO A 287 -9.62 -24.42 7.25
N VAL A 288 -8.56 -24.36 8.07
CA VAL A 288 -8.06 -23.10 8.65
C VAL A 288 -7.61 -22.14 7.54
N PHE A 289 -6.86 -22.62 6.54
CA PHE A 289 -6.45 -21.79 5.41
C PHE A 289 -7.63 -21.42 4.49
N LYS A 290 -8.62 -22.29 4.31
CA LYS A 290 -9.85 -21.94 3.58
C LYS A 290 -10.60 -20.81 4.28
N ALA A 291 -10.69 -20.83 5.61
CA ALA A 291 -11.32 -19.77 6.39
C ALA A 291 -10.60 -18.41 6.29
N GLN A 292 -9.32 -18.38 5.91
CA GLN A 292 -8.59 -17.14 5.66
C GLN A 292 -9.07 -16.40 4.40
N LEU A 293 -9.64 -17.11 3.42
CA LEU A 293 -10.13 -16.52 2.16
C LEU A 293 -11.22 -15.47 2.35
N GLY A 294 -11.93 -15.55 3.48
CA GLY A 294 -13.03 -14.65 3.77
C GLY A 294 -14.24 -14.95 2.88
N ARG A 295 -14.97 -13.89 2.54
CA ARG A 295 -16.25 -14.00 1.85
C ARG A 295 -16.05 -13.98 0.34
N LEU A 296 -16.88 -14.74 -0.36
CA LEU A 296 -17.03 -14.61 -1.80
C LEU A 296 -17.47 -13.19 -2.14
N TRP A 297 -16.84 -12.66 -3.16
CA TRP A 297 -17.20 -11.39 -3.73
C TRP A 297 -18.49 -11.52 -4.53
N ARG A 298 -19.48 -10.67 -4.24
CA ARG A 298 -20.77 -10.64 -4.96
C ARG A 298 -21.17 -9.23 -5.36
N ARG A 299 -21.32 -8.34 -4.37
CA ARG A 299 -21.78 -6.96 -4.60
C ARG A 299 -21.06 -5.97 -3.68
N PRO A 300 -20.95 -4.68 -4.06
CA PRO A 300 -20.33 -3.65 -3.21
C PRO A 300 -20.95 -3.51 -1.82
N LYS A 301 -22.25 -3.81 -1.68
CA LYS A 301 -22.97 -3.70 -0.39
C LYS A 301 -22.51 -4.74 0.64
N ASP A 302 -21.87 -5.82 0.20
CA ASP A 302 -21.47 -6.92 1.08
C ASP A 302 -20.10 -6.66 1.74
N LEU A 303 -19.39 -5.61 1.31
CA LEU A 303 -18.08 -5.21 1.83
C LEU A 303 -18.17 -4.79 3.30
N THR A 304 -17.19 -5.21 4.11
CA THR A 304 -16.99 -4.58 5.42
C THR A 304 -16.54 -3.13 5.25
N THR A 305 -16.67 -2.34 6.32
CA THR A 305 -16.14 -0.97 6.37
C THR A 305 -14.67 -0.90 5.96
N SER A 306 -13.83 -1.81 6.47
CA SER A 306 -12.39 -1.85 6.16
C SER A 306 -12.13 -2.27 4.71
N GLU A 307 -12.83 -3.27 4.20
CA GLU A 307 -12.72 -3.71 2.80
C GLU A 307 -13.13 -2.58 1.84
N ALA A 308 -14.25 -1.90 2.13
CA ALA A 308 -14.74 -0.77 1.34
C ALA A 308 -13.76 0.43 1.36
N ALA A 309 -13.17 0.73 2.52
CA ALA A 309 -12.18 1.80 2.64
C ALA A 309 -10.93 1.53 1.81
N VAL A 310 -10.40 0.30 1.87
CA VAL A 310 -9.25 -0.11 1.06
C VAL A 310 -9.58 -0.06 -0.42
N LEU A 311 -10.72 -0.60 -0.84
CA LEU A 311 -11.13 -0.55 -2.24
C LEU A 311 -11.34 0.90 -2.72
N ALA A 312 -11.88 1.79 -1.89
CA ALA A 312 -12.04 3.21 -2.24
C ALA A 312 -10.70 3.90 -2.53
N VAL A 313 -9.62 3.52 -1.84
CA VAL A 313 -8.26 4.01 -2.09
C VAL A 313 -7.69 3.45 -3.39
N LEU A 314 -7.96 2.17 -3.69
CA LEU A 314 -7.40 1.44 -4.83
C LEU A 314 -8.09 1.76 -6.17
N LEU A 315 -9.41 1.87 -6.18
CA LEU A 315 -10.22 2.01 -7.39
C LEU A 315 -9.81 3.20 -8.28
N PRO A 316 -9.59 4.43 -7.74
CA PRO A 316 -9.12 5.56 -8.53
C PRO A 316 -7.76 5.28 -9.18
N ARG A 317 -6.82 4.68 -8.44
CA ARG A 317 -5.52 4.27 -8.99
C ARG A 317 -5.65 3.21 -10.09
N ILE A 318 -6.51 2.22 -9.91
CA ILE A 318 -6.74 1.22 -10.97
C ILE A 318 -7.39 1.87 -12.20
N ALA A 319 -8.32 2.81 -12.02
CA ALA A 319 -8.90 3.56 -13.12
C ALA A 319 -7.83 4.36 -13.89
N ALA A 320 -6.90 5.00 -13.16
CA ALA A 320 -5.80 5.77 -13.72
C ALA A 320 -4.74 4.96 -14.49
N LEU A 321 -4.79 3.62 -14.47
CA LEU A 321 -4.00 2.77 -15.38
C LEU A 321 -4.53 2.79 -16.83
N ASP A 322 -5.67 3.42 -17.06
CA ASP A 322 -6.26 3.54 -18.38
C ASP A 322 -5.52 4.53 -19.28
N SER A 323 -4.84 4.00 -20.29
CA SER A 323 -4.15 4.77 -21.33
C SER A 323 -4.99 5.81 -22.08
N LYS A 324 -6.33 5.70 -22.10
CA LYS A 324 -7.20 6.69 -22.77
C LYS A 324 -7.86 7.68 -21.81
N MET A 325 -7.54 7.64 -20.51
CA MET A 325 -8.03 8.62 -19.54
C MET A 325 -7.42 10.00 -19.83
N SER A 326 -8.20 11.07 -19.67
CA SER A 326 -7.68 12.43 -19.82
C SER A 326 -6.67 12.78 -18.73
N THR A 327 -5.79 13.76 -18.99
CA THR A 327 -4.77 14.20 -18.02
C THR A 327 -5.41 14.74 -16.74
N GLU A 328 -6.56 15.42 -16.89
CA GLU A 328 -7.33 16.01 -15.81
C GLU A 328 -7.96 14.93 -14.93
N GLU A 329 -8.62 13.93 -15.52
CA GLU A 329 -9.19 12.80 -14.78
C GLU A 329 -8.11 11.95 -14.09
N TYR A 330 -6.96 11.76 -14.74
CA TYR A 330 -5.82 11.06 -14.17
C TYR A 330 -5.32 11.76 -12.89
N LYS A 331 -5.12 13.08 -12.95
CA LYS A 331 -4.70 13.88 -11.80
C LYS A 331 -5.74 13.85 -10.69
N GLU A 332 -7.02 13.96 -11.02
CA GLU A 332 -8.12 13.89 -10.05
C GLU A 332 -8.23 12.51 -9.38
N ALA A 333 -8.00 11.43 -10.12
CA ALA A 333 -7.99 10.08 -9.56
C ALA A 333 -6.88 9.89 -8.52
N LEU A 334 -5.66 10.35 -8.83
CA LEU A 334 -4.55 10.30 -7.87
C LEU A 334 -4.79 11.23 -6.67
N ALA A 335 -5.30 12.44 -6.90
CA ALA A 335 -5.66 13.37 -5.82
C ALA A 335 -6.75 12.80 -4.91
N THR A 336 -7.72 12.08 -5.46
CA THR A 336 -8.76 11.36 -4.68
C THR A 336 -8.14 10.30 -3.77
N THR A 337 -7.21 9.48 -4.29
CA THR A 337 -6.49 8.49 -3.49
C THR A 337 -5.73 9.14 -2.33
N THR A 338 -4.95 10.20 -2.60
CA THR A 338 -4.18 10.92 -1.57
C THR A 338 -5.09 11.52 -0.50
N ARG A 339 -6.16 12.20 -0.91
CA ARG A 339 -7.15 12.81 -0.01
C ARG A 339 -7.83 11.77 0.89
N LEU A 340 -8.20 10.60 0.36
CA LEU A 340 -8.78 9.53 1.17
C LEU A 340 -7.79 8.99 2.22
N ILE A 341 -6.53 8.78 1.84
CA ILE A 341 -5.49 8.29 2.76
C ILE A 341 -5.27 9.30 3.89
N GLU A 342 -5.07 10.58 3.57
CA GLU A 342 -4.90 11.64 4.56
C GLU A 342 -6.14 11.80 5.46
N GLY A 343 -7.34 11.73 4.85
CA GLY A 343 -8.61 11.79 5.54
C GLY A 343 -8.80 10.66 6.54
N PHE A 344 -8.53 9.41 6.15
CA PHE A 344 -8.61 8.26 7.06
C PHE A 344 -7.63 8.38 8.22
N TRP A 345 -6.37 8.75 7.96
CA TRP A 345 -5.40 8.94 9.03
C TRP A 345 -5.81 10.03 10.01
N LYS A 346 -6.33 11.17 9.49
CA LYS A 346 -6.82 12.26 10.34
C LYS A 346 -7.99 11.81 11.22
N GLN A 347 -9.02 11.20 10.63
CA GLN A 347 -10.19 10.72 11.36
C GLN A 347 -9.83 9.71 12.45
N ILE A 348 -8.93 8.78 12.14
CA ILE A 348 -8.49 7.75 13.08
C ILE A 348 -7.64 8.38 14.18
N ALA A 349 -6.69 9.24 13.83
CA ALA A 349 -5.89 9.96 14.81
C ALA A 349 -6.78 10.77 15.77
N ASP A 350 -7.81 11.45 15.28
CA ASP A 350 -8.68 12.30 16.09
C ASP A 350 -9.62 11.47 16.99
N SER A 351 -10.16 10.37 16.48
CA SER A 351 -11.15 9.54 17.16
C SER A 351 -10.60 8.35 17.96
N TYR A 352 -9.29 8.07 17.88
CA TYR A 352 -8.70 6.91 18.56
C TYR A 352 -8.82 6.99 20.08
N ASP A 353 -9.47 5.97 20.66
CA ASP A 353 -9.57 5.73 22.08
C ASP A 353 -8.52 4.69 22.53
N ARG A 354 -7.66 5.10 23.47
CA ARG A 354 -6.59 4.27 24.02
C ARG A 354 -7.09 3.17 24.95
N ALA A 355 -8.23 3.35 25.60
CA ALA A 355 -8.76 2.39 26.57
C ALA A 355 -9.37 1.17 25.86
N THR A 356 -10.10 1.42 24.77
CA THR A 356 -10.78 0.37 24.00
C THR A 356 -10.00 -0.09 22.76
N ASP A 357 -8.90 0.60 22.42
CA ASP A 357 -8.16 0.42 21.16
C ASP A 357 -9.10 0.50 19.93
N THR A 358 -10.07 1.40 19.94
CA THR A 358 -11.03 1.60 18.83
C THR A 358 -10.93 3.00 18.22
N ALA A 359 -11.41 3.15 16.99
CA ALA A 359 -11.51 4.43 16.29
C ALA A 359 -12.78 4.46 15.44
N LYS A 360 -13.18 5.67 15.03
CA LYS A 360 -14.33 5.89 14.15
C LYS A 360 -13.86 6.29 12.76
N LEU A 361 -14.60 5.85 11.75
CA LEU A 361 -14.31 6.13 10.35
C LEU A 361 -15.59 6.55 9.64
N ASP A 362 -15.62 7.75 9.09
CA ASP A 362 -16.65 8.22 8.19
C ASP A 362 -16.37 7.70 6.77
N MET A 363 -17.34 6.97 6.24
CA MET A 363 -17.26 6.30 4.94
C MET A 363 -17.93 7.07 3.82
N SER A 364 -18.45 8.27 4.06
CA SER A 364 -19.25 9.04 3.10
C SER A 364 -18.48 9.29 1.78
N GLU A 365 -17.26 9.80 1.87
CA GLU A 365 -16.37 10.06 0.72
C GLU A 365 -15.89 8.76 0.06
N ALA A 366 -15.57 7.74 0.87
CA ALA A 366 -15.15 6.43 0.38
C ALA A 366 -16.25 5.78 -0.47
N HIS A 367 -17.50 5.81 0.00
CA HIS A 367 -18.65 5.30 -0.75
C HIS A 367 -18.93 6.10 -2.03
N GLN A 368 -18.74 7.42 -2.02
CA GLN A 368 -18.85 8.24 -3.23
C GLN A 368 -17.77 7.85 -4.26
N THR A 369 -16.55 7.64 -3.80
CA THR A 369 -15.42 7.21 -4.63
C THR A 369 -15.65 5.84 -5.24
N LEU A 370 -16.11 4.87 -4.44
CA LEU A 370 -16.51 3.56 -4.93
C LEU A 370 -17.57 3.69 -6.02
N ARG A 371 -18.65 4.46 -5.81
CA ARG A 371 -19.70 4.66 -6.83
C ARG A 371 -19.16 5.26 -8.14
N LYS A 372 -18.22 6.22 -8.05
CA LYS A 372 -17.62 6.89 -9.21
C LYS A 372 -16.80 5.93 -10.07
N TYR A 373 -15.88 5.18 -9.46
CA TYR A 373 -14.89 4.37 -10.20
C TYR A 373 -15.28 2.90 -10.38
N TRP A 374 -16.32 2.43 -9.69
CA TRP A 374 -16.75 1.03 -9.70
C TRP A 374 -16.93 0.46 -11.12
N LYS A 375 -17.66 1.17 -11.99
CA LYS A 375 -17.96 0.71 -13.36
C LYS A 375 -16.83 1.01 -14.36
N HIS A 376 -15.70 1.53 -13.90
CA HIS A 376 -14.61 1.87 -14.79
C HIS A 376 -14.07 0.62 -15.52
N ARG A 377 -13.78 0.75 -16.81
CA ARG A 377 -13.42 -0.41 -17.66
C ARG A 377 -12.17 -1.15 -17.21
N THR A 378 -11.23 -0.46 -16.57
CA THR A 378 -10.01 -1.07 -16.01
C THR A 378 -10.27 -1.76 -14.67
N VAL A 379 -11.28 -1.32 -13.93
CA VAL A 379 -11.64 -1.84 -12.60
C VAL A 379 -12.44 -3.12 -12.70
N GLN A 380 -13.46 -3.15 -13.57
CA GLN A 380 -14.38 -4.29 -13.72
C GLN A 380 -13.71 -5.66 -13.92
N PRO A 381 -12.64 -5.81 -14.73
CA PRO A 381 -11.98 -7.09 -14.94
C PRO A 381 -11.44 -7.75 -13.66
N PHE A 382 -11.05 -6.99 -12.65
CA PHE A 382 -10.54 -7.55 -11.39
C PHE A 382 -11.63 -8.32 -10.64
N PHE A 383 -12.85 -7.79 -10.63
CA PHE A 383 -14.01 -8.43 -10.01
C PHE A 383 -14.47 -9.70 -10.76
N GLN A 384 -14.08 -9.86 -12.02
CA GLN A 384 -14.38 -11.05 -12.83
C GLN A 384 -13.28 -12.12 -12.74
N LYS A 385 -12.04 -11.71 -12.48
CA LYS A 385 -10.87 -12.59 -12.40
C LYS A 385 -10.66 -13.20 -11.02
N HIS A 386 -11.33 -12.68 -9.99
CA HIS A 386 -11.13 -13.05 -8.60
C HIS A 386 -12.46 -13.30 -7.89
N ALA A 387 -12.59 -14.43 -7.20
CA ALA A 387 -13.81 -14.89 -6.56
C ALA A 387 -14.00 -14.37 -5.13
N TYR A 388 -12.92 -14.05 -4.42
CA TYR A 388 -12.96 -13.62 -3.01
C TYR A 388 -12.63 -12.14 -2.88
N THR A 389 -13.27 -11.44 -1.94
CA THR A 389 -13.00 -10.01 -1.70
C THR A 389 -11.52 -9.76 -1.42
N TYR A 390 -10.88 -10.65 -0.67
CA TYR A 390 -9.46 -10.57 -0.35
C TYR A 390 -8.56 -10.82 -1.56
N THR A 391 -8.89 -11.71 -2.49
CA THR A 391 -8.08 -11.88 -3.72
C THR A 391 -8.28 -10.74 -4.71
N VAL A 392 -9.47 -10.14 -4.75
CA VAL A 392 -9.73 -8.88 -5.47
C VAL A 392 -8.83 -7.76 -4.92
N ILE A 393 -8.85 -7.53 -3.60
CA ILE A 393 -8.02 -6.50 -2.96
C ILE A 393 -6.53 -6.77 -3.19
N TYR A 394 -6.10 -8.03 -3.07
CA TYR A 394 -4.72 -8.43 -3.32
C TYR A 394 -4.27 -8.04 -4.73
N SER A 395 -5.06 -8.42 -5.74
CA SER A 395 -4.77 -8.14 -7.15
C SER A 395 -4.77 -6.63 -7.46
N MET A 396 -5.79 -5.91 -6.97
CA MET A 396 -5.89 -4.46 -7.17
C MET A 396 -4.75 -3.70 -6.49
N LEU A 397 -4.34 -4.08 -5.29
CA LEU A 397 -3.22 -3.42 -4.62
C LEU A 397 -1.90 -3.66 -5.37
N GLN A 398 -1.70 -4.87 -5.91
CA GLN A 398 -0.52 -5.17 -6.71
C GLN A 398 -0.48 -4.33 -7.99
N GLU A 399 -1.60 -4.22 -8.72
CA GLU A 399 -1.66 -3.43 -9.95
C GLU A 399 -1.63 -1.92 -9.70
N ALA A 400 -2.24 -1.44 -8.61
CA ALA A 400 -2.22 -0.01 -8.24
C ALA A 400 -0.81 0.53 -7.97
N ARG A 401 0.14 -0.34 -7.62
CA ARG A 401 1.56 0.00 -7.43
C ARG A 401 2.32 0.22 -8.73
N ARG A 402 1.75 -0.11 -9.89
CA ARG A 402 2.36 0.16 -11.21
C ARG A 402 2.39 1.65 -11.56
N LEU A 403 1.46 2.45 -11.03
CA LEU A 403 1.44 3.91 -11.22
C LEU A 403 2.48 4.65 -10.37
N GLY A 404 3.07 3.98 -9.38
CA GLY A 404 4.01 4.57 -8.45
C GLY A 404 3.84 3.99 -7.05
N VAL A 405 4.64 4.50 -6.12
CA VAL A 405 4.74 3.98 -4.76
C VAL A 405 3.39 4.12 -4.04
N LEU A 406 2.88 3.01 -3.51
CA LEU A 406 1.74 2.94 -2.58
C LEU A 406 2.13 1.94 -1.48
N PRO A 407 2.87 2.42 -0.46
CA PRO A 407 3.41 1.54 0.56
C PRO A 407 2.26 1.06 1.46
N PRO A 408 2.36 -0.16 2.02
CA PRO A 408 1.34 -0.66 2.94
C PRO A 408 1.18 0.28 4.15
N ALA A 409 2.23 1.04 4.51
CA ALA A 409 2.20 2.04 5.58
C ALA A 409 1.03 3.03 5.48
N GLU A 410 0.54 3.38 4.27
CA GLU A 410 -0.62 4.28 4.11
C GLU A 410 -1.93 3.69 4.63
N LEU A 411 -2.00 2.36 4.75
CA LEU A 411 -3.16 1.63 5.24
C LEU A 411 -2.89 0.98 6.60
N ARG A 412 -1.81 1.37 7.31
CA ARG A 412 -1.43 0.77 8.61
C ARG A 412 -2.44 0.96 9.72
N TRP A 413 -3.30 1.96 9.58
CA TRP A 413 -4.44 2.18 10.47
C TRP A 413 -5.41 0.98 10.50
N LEU A 414 -5.40 0.11 9.48
CA LEU A 414 -6.14 -1.15 9.47
C LEU A 414 -5.83 -2.03 10.68
N ARG A 415 -4.65 -1.94 11.30
CA ARG A 415 -4.34 -2.67 12.54
C ARG A 415 -5.35 -2.40 13.67
N VAL A 416 -6.02 -1.25 13.67
CA VAL A 416 -7.05 -0.89 14.65
C VAL A 416 -8.38 -1.63 14.38
N PHE A 417 -8.71 -1.84 13.11
CA PHE A 417 -10.03 -2.32 12.66
C PHE A 417 -10.03 -3.79 12.21
N ASP A 418 -9.09 -4.14 11.34
CA ASP A 418 -8.99 -5.46 10.72
C ASP A 418 -7.53 -5.86 10.56
N ARG A 419 -7.06 -6.68 11.51
CA ARG A 419 -5.71 -7.24 11.51
C ARG A 419 -5.45 -8.12 10.29
N ARG A 420 -6.41 -8.95 9.87
CA ARG A 420 -6.20 -9.90 8.78
C ARG A 420 -6.04 -9.14 7.46
N LEU A 421 -6.88 -8.14 7.24
CA LEU A 421 -6.78 -7.26 6.08
C LEU A 421 -5.48 -6.44 6.10
N TRP A 422 -5.02 -5.97 7.27
CA TRP A 422 -3.69 -5.37 7.42
C TRP A 422 -2.59 -6.33 6.96
N THR A 423 -2.56 -7.55 7.52
CA THR A 423 -1.54 -8.56 7.17
C THR A 423 -1.58 -8.91 5.70
N LEU A 424 -2.78 -8.95 5.08
CA LEU A 424 -2.94 -9.13 3.64
C LEU A 424 -2.29 -7.99 2.85
N VAL A 425 -2.62 -6.74 3.20
CA VAL A 425 -2.08 -5.53 2.53
C VAL A 425 -0.56 -5.47 2.63
N ASP A 426 0.00 -5.80 3.80
CA ASP A 426 1.44 -5.88 4.04
C ASP A 426 2.11 -7.03 3.27
N ASN A 427 1.36 -8.11 3.03
CA ASN A 427 1.85 -9.27 2.27
C ASN A 427 1.90 -9.05 0.76
N VAL A 428 1.12 -8.12 0.20
CA VAL A 428 1.08 -7.90 -1.26
C VAL A 428 2.47 -7.52 -1.77
N GLY A 429 2.94 -8.22 -2.81
CA GLY A 429 4.25 -8.00 -3.42
C GLY A 429 5.40 -8.80 -2.79
N ARG A 430 5.16 -9.56 -1.71
CA ARG A 430 6.12 -10.51 -1.15
C ARG A 430 6.06 -11.85 -1.89
N ILE A 431 7.20 -12.55 -1.93
CA ILE A 431 7.31 -13.89 -2.54
C ILE A 431 6.85 -14.99 -1.57
N VAL A 432 6.95 -14.74 -0.27
CA VAL A 432 6.53 -15.65 0.80
C VAL A 432 5.44 -14.98 1.62
N ALA A 433 4.34 -15.71 1.84
CA ALA A 433 3.20 -15.20 2.58
C ALA A 433 3.39 -15.30 4.10
N PHE A 434 2.85 -14.34 4.85
CA PHE A 434 2.61 -14.57 6.29
C PHE A 434 1.58 -15.69 6.48
N THR A 435 1.80 -16.56 7.46
CA THR A 435 0.95 -17.73 7.72
C THR A 435 -0.52 -17.37 7.96
N GLU A 436 -0.79 -16.21 8.58
CA GLU A 436 -2.15 -15.70 8.85
C GLU A 436 -2.95 -15.34 7.57
N VAL A 437 -2.31 -15.24 6.41
CA VAL A 437 -2.94 -14.92 5.11
C VAL A 437 -2.46 -15.82 3.97
N ALA A 438 -1.74 -16.90 4.28
CA ALA A 438 -1.17 -17.81 3.28
C ALA A 438 -2.24 -18.48 2.41
N GLY A 439 -3.42 -18.77 2.98
CA GLY A 439 -4.56 -19.29 2.23
C GLY A 439 -5.01 -18.35 1.11
N VAL A 440 -5.11 -17.05 1.41
CA VAL A 440 -5.44 -16.01 0.41
C VAL A 440 -4.37 -15.93 -0.67
N TYR A 441 -3.11 -15.90 -0.27
CA TYR A 441 -1.98 -15.79 -1.19
C TYR A 441 -1.94 -16.93 -2.21
N HIS A 442 -2.05 -18.17 -1.74
CA HIS A 442 -2.03 -19.33 -2.63
C HIS A 442 -3.26 -19.40 -3.53
N HIS A 443 -4.45 -19.11 -3.00
CA HIS A 443 -5.64 -19.07 -3.82
C HIS A 443 -5.56 -17.99 -4.90
N TYR A 444 -5.07 -16.79 -4.58
CA TYR A 444 -4.79 -15.73 -5.54
C TYR A 444 -3.83 -16.18 -6.65
N ILE A 445 -2.73 -16.87 -6.31
CA ILE A 445 -1.82 -17.43 -7.32
C ILE A 445 -2.54 -18.42 -8.25
N HIS A 446 -3.42 -19.26 -7.71
CA HIS A 446 -4.21 -20.19 -8.52
C HIS A 446 -5.15 -19.46 -9.47
N GLU A 447 -5.84 -18.41 -9.02
CA GLU A 447 -6.72 -17.59 -9.86
C GLU A 447 -5.93 -16.90 -10.98
N ILE A 448 -4.75 -16.34 -10.69
CA ILE A 448 -3.88 -15.76 -11.72
C ILE A 448 -3.44 -16.80 -12.74
N LYS A 449 -2.99 -17.97 -12.29
CA LYS A 449 -2.55 -19.06 -13.18
C LYS A 449 -3.69 -19.55 -14.07
N ARG A 450 -4.91 -19.63 -13.55
CA ARG A 450 -6.11 -20.06 -14.29
C ARG A 450 -6.76 -18.94 -15.09
N LYS A 451 -6.37 -17.68 -14.87
CA LYS A 451 -6.92 -16.47 -15.50
C LYS A 451 -8.44 -16.32 -15.34
N ARG A 452 -9.01 -16.87 -14.25
CA ARG A 452 -10.44 -16.80 -13.94
C ARG A 452 -10.66 -16.88 -12.43
N ALA A 453 -11.80 -16.34 -11.98
CA ALA A 453 -12.26 -16.50 -10.61
C ALA A 453 -12.49 -17.98 -10.27
N LEU A 454 -12.08 -18.39 -9.06
CA LEU A 454 -12.24 -19.76 -8.57
C LEU A 454 -13.05 -19.76 -7.27
N GLU A 455 -14.32 -20.13 -7.34
CA GLU A 455 -15.15 -20.23 -6.13
C GLU A 455 -14.72 -21.39 -5.21
N LYS A 456 -14.13 -22.44 -5.77
CA LYS A 456 -13.59 -23.56 -4.98
C LYS A 456 -12.24 -23.14 -4.37
N PRO A 457 -12.11 -23.13 -3.02
CA PRO A 457 -10.84 -22.84 -2.35
C PRO A 457 -9.71 -23.73 -2.86
N SER A 458 -8.56 -23.11 -3.11
CA SER A 458 -7.33 -23.80 -3.53
C SER A 458 -6.20 -23.33 -2.61
N VAL A 459 -5.95 -24.09 -1.55
CA VAL A 459 -5.04 -23.70 -0.44
C VAL A 459 -3.91 -24.70 -0.20
N ASP A 460 -3.76 -25.71 -1.07
CA ASP A 460 -2.80 -26.81 -0.88
C ASP A 460 -1.36 -26.30 -0.78
N GLY A 461 -1.02 -25.25 -1.53
CA GLY A 461 0.28 -24.60 -1.42
C GLY A 461 0.55 -23.97 -0.05
N ALA A 462 -0.48 -23.44 0.62
CA ALA A 462 -0.36 -22.90 1.97
C ALA A 462 -0.14 -24.00 3.00
N VAL A 463 -0.84 -25.15 2.84
CA VAL A 463 -0.65 -26.34 3.68
C VAL A 463 0.77 -26.88 3.51
N ASN A 464 1.24 -27.05 2.27
CA ASN A 464 2.60 -27.51 2.01
C ASN A 464 3.65 -26.55 2.59
N GLY A 465 3.45 -25.24 2.44
CA GLY A 465 4.33 -24.22 3.05
C GLY A 465 4.35 -24.28 4.57
N LEU A 466 3.21 -24.57 5.22
CA LEU A 466 3.15 -24.76 6.67
C LEU A 466 3.89 -26.02 7.11
N VAL A 467 3.68 -27.15 6.42
CA VAL A 467 4.39 -28.43 6.70
C VAL A 467 5.90 -28.22 6.62
N GLU A 468 6.38 -27.61 5.53
CA GLU A 468 7.79 -27.32 5.34
C GLU A 468 8.32 -26.35 6.39
N GLY A 469 7.58 -25.27 6.67
CA GLY A 469 7.96 -24.26 7.66
C GLY A 469 8.10 -24.84 9.06
N VAL A 470 7.11 -25.62 9.52
CA VAL A 470 7.13 -26.24 10.85
C VAL A 470 8.27 -27.26 10.99
N SER A 471 8.56 -28.04 9.95
CA SER A 471 9.63 -29.05 9.99
C SER A 471 11.04 -28.50 10.28
N ARG A 472 11.23 -27.19 10.11
CA ARG A 472 12.51 -26.50 10.34
C ARG A 472 12.69 -26.01 11.79
N TYR A 473 11.65 -26.11 12.62
CA TYR A 473 11.70 -25.64 14.00
C TYR A 473 11.97 -26.78 14.98
N ALA A 474 12.77 -26.46 16.00
CA ALA A 474 12.74 -27.19 17.25
C ALA A 474 11.65 -26.61 18.16
N PHE A 475 10.99 -27.48 18.91
CA PHE A 475 10.01 -27.13 19.93
C PHE A 475 10.70 -27.08 21.31
N THR A 476 10.34 -26.09 22.12
CA THR A 476 10.81 -26.01 23.51
C THR A 476 9.97 -26.93 24.40
N ASP A 477 10.47 -27.27 25.60
CA ASP A 477 9.76 -28.15 26.52
C ASP A 477 8.36 -27.62 26.87
N ASP A 478 8.23 -26.31 27.11
CA ASP A 478 6.93 -25.65 27.35
C ASP A 478 5.96 -25.78 26.16
N GLU A 479 6.46 -25.68 24.91
CA GLU A 479 5.65 -25.82 23.70
C GLU A 479 5.24 -27.28 23.50
N ILE A 480 6.14 -28.22 23.83
CA ILE A 480 5.86 -29.66 23.80
C ILE A 480 4.76 -30.00 24.80
N GLU A 481 4.84 -29.48 26.03
CA GLU A 481 3.81 -29.67 27.04
C GLU A 481 2.46 -29.10 26.57
N GLU A 482 2.45 -27.91 25.95
CA GLU A 482 1.25 -27.33 25.36
C GLU A 482 0.66 -28.22 24.26
N ILE A 483 1.49 -28.69 23.32
CA ILE A 483 1.03 -29.56 22.22
C ILE A 483 0.50 -30.89 22.76
N GLU A 484 1.19 -31.51 23.73
CA GLU A 484 0.72 -32.74 24.34
C GLU A 484 -0.58 -32.54 25.13
N ALA A 485 -0.74 -31.41 25.82
CA ALA A 485 -1.99 -31.06 26.49
C ALA A 485 -3.12 -30.85 25.47
N GLN A 486 -2.85 -30.24 24.31
CA GLN A 486 -3.83 -30.09 23.23
C GLN A 486 -4.24 -31.45 22.65
N LEU A 487 -3.31 -32.38 22.50
CA LEU A 487 -3.58 -33.75 22.03
C LEU A 487 -4.29 -34.61 23.09
N LYS A 488 -4.06 -34.37 24.39
CA LYS A 488 -4.74 -35.05 25.51
C LYS A 488 -6.13 -34.48 25.79
N GLY A 489 -6.31 -33.18 25.58
CA GLY A 489 -7.57 -32.44 25.72
C GLY A 489 -8.41 -32.44 24.44
N GLU A 490 -8.00 -33.18 23.41
CA GLU A 490 -8.96 -33.70 22.45
C GLU A 490 -9.82 -34.72 23.20
N ASP A 491 -11.05 -34.31 23.54
CA ASP A 491 -12.14 -35.28 23.67
C ASP A 491 -12.00 -36.29 22.53
N PRO A 492 -12.19 -37.61 22.79
CA PRO A 492 -12.18 -38.62 21.73
C PRO A 492 -13.01 -38.05 20.58
N PRO A 493 -12.47 -38.08 19.34
CA PRO A 493 -12.90 -37.24 18.24
C PRO A 493 -14.40 -37.06 18.33
N GLU A 494 -14.84 -35.82 18.65
CA GLU A 494 -16.24 -35.44 18.92
C GLU A 494 -17.12 -36.48 18.28
N SER A 495 -17.62 -37.46 19.09
CA SER A 495 -18.12 -38.72 18.57
C SER A 495 -19.06 -38.38 17.45
N VAL A 496 -18.59 -38.58 16.21
CA VAL A 496 -19.23 -37.95 15.09
C VAL A 496 -20.59 -38.58 15.07
N ASP A 497 -21.60 -37.78 15.42
CA ASP A 497 -22.96 -38.25 15.55
C ASP A 497 -23.26 -38.99 14.25
N PRO A 498 -23.45 -40.33 14.29
CA PRO A 498 -23.67 -41.10 13.09
C PRO A 498 -24.89 -40.58 12.32
N GLU A 499 -25.83 -39.89 13.00
CA GLU A 499 -26.98 -39.25 12.37
C GLU A 499 -26.64 -37.96 11.61
N ALA A 500 -25.53 -37.27 11.94
CA ALA A 500 -25.05 -36.11 11.19
C ALA A 500 -24.28 -36.53 9.91
N ILE A 501 -23.51 -37.63 9.95
CA ILE A 501 -22.92 -38.23 8.74
C ILE A 501 -24.01 -38.80 7.82
N ALA A 502 -25.09 -39.36 8.39
CA ALA A 502 -26.22 -39.83 7.60
C ALA A 502 -26.92 -38.71 6.81
N LYS A 503 -26.62 -37.43 7.08
CA LYS A 503 -27.24 -36.30 6.38
C LYS A 503 -26.50 -35.78 5.15
N GLN A 504 -25.49 -36.48 4.64
CA GLN A 504 -24.97 -36.15 3.30
C GLN A 504 -24.24 -37.27 2.54
N ARG A 505 -24.38 -38.54 2.93
CA ARG A 505 -23.97 -39.64 2.04
C ARG A 505 -25.03 -39.81 0.97
N LYS A 506 -24.63 -39.68 -0.30
CA LYS A 506 -25.49 -40.03 -1.42
C LYS A 506 -25.57 -41.56 -1.47
N THR A 507 -26.77 -42.10 -1.52
CA THR A 507 -27.01 -43.52 -1.75
C THR A 507 -26.87 -43.78 -3.25
N ILE A 508 -26.06 -44.77 -3.61
CA ILE A 508 -25.92 -45.24 -4.98
C ILE A 508 -26.40 -46.69 -5.01
N PHE A 509 -27.23 -47.01 -5.98
CA PHE A 509 -27.73 -48.36 -6.22
C PHE A 509 -26.86 -49.04 -7.28
N LEU A 510 -26.41 -50.26 -7.02
CA LEU A 510 -25.67 -51.07 -7.99
C LEU A 510 -26.57 -52.21 -8.46
N GLY A 511 -26.97 -52.12 -9.73
CA GLY A 511 -27.64 -53.20 -10.46
C GLY A 511 -26.64 -53.96 -11.30
N SER A 512 -26.81 -55.27 -11.40
CA SER A 512 -25.98 -56.11 -12.27
C SER A 512 -26.83 -57.18 -12.95
N ARG A 513 -26.39 -57.58 -14.14
CA ARG A 513 -26.95 -58.73 -14.84
C ARG A 513 -25.89 -59.83 -14.87
N LEU A 514 -26.23 -60.95 -14.24
CA LEU A 514 -25.37 -62.11 -14.12
C LEU A 514 -25.81 -63.19 -15.12
N VAL A 515 -24.82 -63.88 -15.70
CA VAL A 515 -25.04 -65.11 -16.48
C VAL A 515 -24.27 -66.24 -15.81
N THR A 516 -24.92 -67.40 -15.71
CA THR A 516 -24.37 -68.61 -15.09
C THR A 516 -24.35 -69.75 -16.09
N GLU A 517 -23.20 -70.40 -16.29
CA GLU A 517 -23.06 -71.63 -17.06
C GLU A 517 -22.22 -72.64 -16.25
N GLY A 518 -22.85 -73.73 -15.81
CA GLY A 518 -22.20 -74.69 -14.89
C GLY A 518 -21.74 -74.00 -13.60
N ASP A 519 -20.45 -74.11 -13.30
CA ASP A 519 -19.82 -73.45 -12.14
C ASP A 519 -19.33 -72.01 -12.42
N VAL A 520 -19.42 -71.54 -13.68
CA VAL A 520 -18.93 -70.22 -14.08
C VAL A 520 -20.06 -69.19 -14.02
N ARG A 521 -19.87 -68.15 -13.20
CA ARG A 521 -20.75 -66.96 -13.14
C ARG A 521 -20.00 -65.74 -13.62
N ASP A 522 -20.62 -64.96 -14.50
CA ASP A 522 -20.01 -63.72 -14.97
C ASP A 522 -21.00 -62.55 -15.07
N VAL A 523 -20.49 -61.34 -14.88
CA VAL A 523 -21.25 -60.09 -15.01
C VAL A 523 -21.23 -59.68 -16.47
N VAL A 524 -22.42 -59.52 -17.07
CA VAL A 524 -22.55 -59.08 -18.48
C VAL A 524 -22.92 -57.61 -18.57
N GLU A 525 -23.57 -57.07 -17.53
CA GLU A 525 -23.97 -55.67 -17.48
C GLU A 525 -23.94 -55.16 -16.04
N LEU A 526 -23.50 -53.93 -15.85
CA LEU A 526 -23.41 -53.28 -14.56
C LEU A 526 -23.87 -51.83 -14.66
N ALA A 527 -24.67 -51.39 -13.70
CA ALA A 527 -25.13 -50.01 -13.62
C ALA A 527 -25.11 -49.47 -12.19
N LEU A 528 -24.60 -48.25 -12.04
CA LEU A 528 -24.70 -47.43 -10.84
C LEU A 528 -25.78 -46.36 -11.06
N LEU A 529 -26.71 -46.30 -10.12
CA LEU A 529 -27.89 -45.45 -10.20
C LEU A 529 -27.95 -44.54 -8.97
N GLY A 530 -28.29 -43.28 -9.15
CA GLY A 530 -28.45 -42.33 -8.05
C GLY A 530 -29.77 -42.53 -7.31
N GLU A 531 -29.93 -41.84 -6.17
CA GLU A 531 -31.16 -41.85 -5.35
C GLU A 531 -32.43 -41.55 -6.15
N THR A 532 -32.31 -40.78 -7.23
CA THR A 532 -33.47 -40.41 -8.05
C THR A 532 -33.81 -41.44 -9.13
N GLY A 533 -32.97 -42.47 -9.31
CA GLY A 533 -33.06 -43.48 -10.37
C GLY A 533 -32.33 -43.07 -11.65
N ASP A 534 -31.53 -42.02 -11.59
CA ASP A 534 -30.68 -41.54 -12.68
C ASP A 534 -29.47 -42.46 -12.86
N VAL A 535 -29.15 -42.81 -14.11
CA VAL A 535 -27.98 -43.64 -14.44
C VAL A 535 -26.71 -42.80 -14.27
N LEU A 536 -25.94 -43.09 -13.22
CA LEU A 536 -24.65 -42.43 -12.95
C LEU A 536 -23.52 -43.06 -13.77
N TYR A 537 -23.63 -44.35 -14.04
CA TYR A 537 -22.70 -45.13 -14.83
C TYR A 537 -23.38 -46.42 -15.26
N GLU A 538 -23.19 -46.82 -16.51
CA GLU A 538 -23.68 -48.07 -17.06
C GLU A 538 -22.61 -48.61 -17.99
N GLN A 539 -22.32 -49.90 -17.86
CA GLN A 539 -21.30 -50.56 -18.65
C GLN A 539 -21.68 -52.00 -18.91
N VAL A 540 -21.65 -52.36 -20.19
CA VAL A 540 -21.64 -53.75 -20.65
C VAL A 540 -20.24 -54.31 -20.45
N CYS A 541 -20.16 -55.54 -19.94
CA CYS A 541 -18.91 -56.23 -19.59
C CYS A 541 -18.68 -57.39 -20.55
N LYS A 542 -17.41 -57.65 -20.90
CA LYS A 542 -17.06 -58.81 -21.72
C LYS A 542 -17.18 -60.10 -20.91
N ALA A 543 -18.11 -60.96 -21.31
CA ALA A 543 -18.36 -62.24 -20.64
C ALA A 543 -17.31 -63.30 -20.99
N ARG A 544 -16.94 -64.11 -20.00
CA ARG A 544 -16.14 -65.35 -20.12
C ARG A 544 -17.00 -66.56 -20.49
N VAL A 545 -18.30 -66.46 -20.28
CA VAL A 545 -19.31 -67.45 -20.66
C VAL A 545 -19.54 -67.38 -22.19
N ALA A 546 -19.89 -68.51 -22.82
CA ALA A 546 -20.06 -68.58 -24.27
C ALA A 546 -21.16 -67.62 -24.78
N ILE A 547 -20.80 -66.79 -25.77
CA ILE A 547 -21.65 -65.75 -26.37
C ILE A 547 -22.97 -66.29 -26.92
N GLU A 548 -22.93 -67.45 -27.58
CA GLU A 548 -24.09 -68.08 -28.23
C GLU A 548 -25.20 -68.38 -27.21
N ARG A 549 -24.81 -68.74 -25.98
CA ARG A 549 -25.75 -69.05 -24.89
C ARG A 549 -26.33 -67.81 -24.24
N ILE A 550 -25.53 -66.74 -24.14
CA ILE A 550 -25.99 -65.42 -23.67
C ILE A 550 -27.08 -64.88 -24.62
N GLN A 551 -26.89 -65.04 -25.94
CA GLN A 551 -27.89 -64.67 -26.95
C GLN A 551 -29.18 -65.51 -26.81
N GLU A 552 -29.08 -66.82 -26.62
CA GLU A 552 -30.25 -67.68 -26.44
C GLU A 552 -31.03 -67.39 -25.15
N GLN A 553 -30.34 -67.20 -24.03
CA GLN A 553 -30.97 -66.99 -22.73
C GLN A 553 -31.63 -65.62 -22.61
N HIS A 554 -31.07 -64.61 -23.27
CA HIS A 554 -31.49 -63.22 -23.10
C HIS A 554 -31.97 -62.53 -24.38
N LYS A 555 -32.08 -63.27 -25.49
CA LYS A 555 -32.58 -62.78 -26.79
C LYS A 555 -31.87 -61.50 -27.24
N ILE A 556 -30.54 -61.50 -27.10
CA ILE A 556 -29.67 -60.36 -27.42
C ILE A 556 -29.46 -60.29 -28.94
N ASP A 557 -29.58 -59.09 -29.52
CA ASP A 557 -29.37 -58.86 -30.96
C ASP A 557 -27.88 -58.76 -31.35
N ASP A 558 -27.59 -58.74 -32.65
CA ASP A 558 -26.22 -58.69 -33.17
C ASP A 558 -25.47 -57.38 -32.82
N GLU A 559 -26.20 -56.27 -32.64
CA GLU A 559 -25.61 -54.97 -32.27
C GLU A 559 -25.19 -54.97 -30.80
N GLN A 560 -26.04 -55.48 -29.92
CA GLN A 560 -25.75 -55.67 -28.50
C GLN A 560 -24.63 -56.69 -28.31
N LEU A 561 -24.58 -57.74 -29.12
CA LEU A 561 -23.48 -58.70 -29.08
C LEU A 561 -22.13 -58.05 -29.41
N ALA A 562 -22.07 -57.24 -30.47
CA ALA A 562 -20.85 -56.52 -30.82
C ALA A 562 -20.33 -55.64 -29.67
N ARG A 563 -21.25 -54.99 -28.92
CA ARG A 563 -20.91 -54.18 -27.74
C ARG A 563 -20.31 -55.01 -26.60
N ILE A 564 -20.77 -56.26 -26.41
CA ILE A 564 -20.23 -57.18 -25.40
C ILE A 564 -18.80 -57.63 -25.77
N VAL A 565 -18.55 -57.93 -27.05
CA VAL A 565 -17.25 -58.45 -27.51
C VAL A 565 -16.12 -57.43 -27.34
N ASP A 566 -16.43 -56.15 -27.56
CA ASP A 566 -15.48 -55.03 -27.48
C ASP A 566 -15.45 -54.33 -26.10
N ALA A 567 -16.24 -54.81 -25.12
CA ALA A 567 -16.26 -54.27 -23.77
C ALA A 567 -14.97 -54.60 -22.98
N PRO A 568 -14.59 -53.77 -21.99
CA PRO A 568 -13.49 -54.08 -21.08
C PRO A 568 -13.83 -55.27 -20.16
N THR A 569 -12.78 -55.83 -19.56
CA THR A 569 -12.91 -57.01 -18.69
C THR A 569 -13.56 -56.66 -17.35
N SER A 570 -14.19 -57.63 -16.70
CA SER A 570 -14.85 -57.46 -15.41
C SER A 570 -13.92 -56.92 -14.30
N ALA A 571 -12.62 -57.21 -14.36
CA ALA A 571 -11.63 -56.69 -13.42
C ALA A 571 -11.37 -55.18 -13.59
N ASP A 572 -11.40 -54.66 -14.81
CA ASP A 572 -11.24 -53.22 -15.08
C ASP A 572 -12.47 -52.43 -14.59
N VAL A 573 -13.66 -53.03 -14.76
CA VAL A 573 -14.93 -52.45 -14.29
C VAL A 573 -14.97 -52.36 -12.77
N LEU A 574 -14.48 -53.37 -12.04
CA LEU A 574 -14.40 -53.34 -10.58
C LEU A 574 -13.63 -52.10 -10.07
N LYS A 575 -12.50 -51.77 -10.70
CA LYS A 575 -11.73 -50.57 -10.34
C LYS A 575 -12.55 -49.29 -10.52
N VAL A 576 -13.26 -49.16 -11.64
CA VAL A 576 -14.12 -47.99 -11.93
C VAL A 576 -15.25 -47.88 -10.92
N VAL A 577 -15.86 -49.01 -10.54
CA VAL A 577 -16.93 -49.05 -9.54
C VAL A 577 -16.43 -48.58 -8.18
N LEU A 578 -15.29 -49.11 -7.72
CA LEU A 578 -14.69 -48.71 -6.44
C LEU A 578 -14.36 -47.22 -6.41
N GLU A 579 -13.84 -46.66 -7.51
CA GLU A 579 -13.60 -45.21 -7.63
C GLU A 579 -14.90 -44.38 -7.55
N LYS A 580 -16.00 -44.87 -8.12
CA LYS A 580 -17.29 -44.17 -8.16
C LYS A 580 -18.09 -44.26 -6.86
N VAL A 581 -17.96 -45.37 -6.15
CA VAL A 581 -18.67 -45.64 -4.89
C VAL A 581 -17.95 -45.04 -3.69
N HIS A 582 -16.65 -44.74 -3.79
CA HIS A 582 -15.85 -44.22 -2.68
C HIS A 582 -16.50 -43.01 -1.98
N GLY A 583 -16.93 -43.21 -0.72
CA GLY A 583 -17.58 -42.18 0.11
C GLY A 583 -19.11 -42.08 -0.03
N CYS A 584 -19.75 -43.01 -0.74
CA CYS A 584 -21.21 -43.15 -0.87
C CYS A 584 -21.70 -44.42 -0.15
N ASP A 585 -22.99 -44.46 0.21
CA ASP A 585 -23.61 -45.70 0.69
C ASP A 585 -24.05 -46.52 -0.53
N LEU A 586 -23.62 -47.79 -0.61
CA LEU A 586 -23.88 -48.66 -1.75
C LEU A 586 -24.95 -49.70 -1.40
N VAL A 587 -26.04 -49.75 -2.18
CA VAL A 587 -27.03 -50.84 -2.06
C VAL A 587 -26.91 -51.75 -3.28
N LEU A 588 -26.78 -53.05 -3.04
CA LEU A 588 -26.53 -54.09 -4.04
C LEU A 588 -27.79 -54.91 -4.33
N PHE A 589 -28.02 -55.26 -5.60
CA PHE A 589 -29.10 -56.17 -6.02
C PHE A 589 -28.53 -57.34 -6.82
N TYR A 590 -28.84 -58.57 -6.40
CA TYR A 590 -28.45 -59.80 -7.10
C TYR A 590 -29.50 -60.90 -6.89
N ALA A 591 -29.61 -61.82 -7.85
CA ALA A 591 -30.57 -62.92 -7.83
C ALA A 591 -30.09 -64.19 -7.10
N ASP A 592 -28.78 -64.34 -6.83
CA ASP A 592 -28.20 -65.53 -6.19
C ASP A 592 -27.21 -65.17 -5.07
N GLU A 593 -27.26 -65.88 -3.93
CA GLU A 593 -26.62 -65.63 -2.62
C GLU A 593 -25.08 -65.40 -2.50
N ARG A 594 -24.34 -65.07 -3.57
CA ARG A 594 -22.90 -64.79 -3.51
C ARG A 594 -22.56 -63.34 -3.83
N ALA A 595 -21.49 -62.83 -3.22
CA ALA A 595 -21.01 -61.47 -3.42
C ALA A 595 -20.71 -61.20 -4.91
N LEU A 596 -21.22 -60.08 -5.42
CA LEU A 596 -21.11 -59.66 -6.83
C LEU A 596 -19.64 -59.57 -7.29
N LEU A 597 -18.78 -59.09 -6.41
CA LEU A 597 -17.34 -58.92 -6.60
C LEU A 597 -16.67 -59.25 -5.27
N ALA A 598 -15.59 -60.05 -5.30
CA ALA A 598 -14.92 -60.55 -4.08
C ALA A 598 -14.39 -59.43 -3.17
N ASP A 599 -14.11 -58.25 -3.73
CA ASP A 599 -13.48 -57.10 -3.04
C ASP A 599 -14.46 -55.99 -2.61
N VAL A 600 -15.76 -56.16 -2.85
CA VAL A 600 -16.79 -55.22 -2.39
C VAL A 600 -17.42 -55.77 -1.11
N GLU A 601 -16.89 -55.37 0.04
CA GLU A 601 -17.48 -55.72 1.34
C GLU A 601 -18.93 -55.20 1.44
N ARG A 602 -19.82 -56.00 2.05
CA ARG A 602 -21.22 -55.67 2.31
C ARG A 602 -21.30 -54.51 3.32
N SER A 603 -21.21 -53.25 2.87
CA SER A 603 -21.36 -52.10 3.77
C SER A 603 -22.82 -51.86 4.14
N ALA A 604 -23.08 -51.87 5.46
CA ALA A 604 -24.23 -51.36 6.22
C ALA A 604 -25.54 -51.01 5.46
N ALA A 605 -26.62 -51.70 5.84
CA ALA A 605 -28.01 -51.60 5.35
C ALA A 605 -28.28 -52.25 3.98
N SER A 606 -28.02 -53.56 3.87
CA SER A 606 -28.48 -54.37 2.74
C SER A 606 -29.99 -54.57 2.80
N VAL A 607 -30.75 -53.89 1.94
CA VAL A 607 -32.13 -54.28 1.62
C VAL A 607 -32.05 -55.61 0.87
N ARG A 608 -32.34 -56.72 1.56
CA ARG A 608 -32.58 -58.03 0.95
C ARG A 608 -33.88 -57.94 0.14
N VAL A 609 -33.84 -58.28 -1.13
CA VAL A 609 -35.06 -58.36 -1.96
C VAL A 609 -35.06 -59.65 -2.77
N LEU A 610 -36.11 -60.43 -2.52
CA LEU A 610 -36.71 -61.50 -3.33
C LEU A 610 -35.88 -62.77 -3.56
N GLN A 611 -35.87 -63.66 -2.56
CA GLN A 611 -36.36 -65.07 -2.63
C GLN A 611 -35.71 -65.92 -1.52
N ASP A 612 -36.48 -66.27 -0.47
CA ASP A 612 -36.45 -67.60 0.18
C ASP A 612 -37.66 -67.72 1.15
N PRO A 613 -38.52 -68.77 1.11
CA PRO A 613 -39.67 -68.91 2.01
C PRO A 613 -39.34 -69.39 3.44
N ASP A 614 -38.09 -69.79 3.73
CA ASP A 614 -37.79 -70.62 4.91
C ASP A 614 -36.99 -69.93 6.04
N GLU A 615 -36.76 -68.62 6.01
CA GLU A 615 -36.16 -67.88 7.15
C GLU A 615 -37.23 -67.19 8.03
N PRO A 616 -37.17 -67.34 9.37
CA PRO A 616 -38.07 -66.62 10.28
C PRO A 616 -37.71 -65.13 10.32
N VAL A 617 -38.52 -64.37 9.59
CA VAL A 617 -38.72 -62.91 9.60
C VAL A 617 -38.24 -62.20 10.87
N ASP A 618 -37.29 -61.28 10.72
CA ASP A 618 -37.10 -60.17 11.67
C ASP A 618 -38.27 -59.18 11.49
N LEU A 619 -39.00 -58.92 12.57
CA LEU A 619 -40.35 -58.33 12.60
C LEU A 619 -40.47 -56.91 12.01
N ALA A 620 -39.37 -56.26 11.64
CA ALA A 620 -39.36 -54.97 10.96
C ALA A 620 -39.49 -55.08 9.41
N GLY A 621 -39.14 -56.22 8.81
CA GLY A 621 -39.12 -56.40 7.35
C GLY A 621 -40.44 -56.85 6.72
N ALA A 622 -41.28 -57.59 7.45
CA ALA A 622 -42.52 -58.16 6.90
C ALA A 622 -43.56 -57.10 6.52
N ALA A 623 -43.71 -56.04 7.30
CA ALA A 623 -44.68 -54.98 7.01
C ALA A 623 -44.32 -54.14 5.77
N VAL A 624 -43.04 -54.10 5.39
CA VAL A 624 -42.55 -53.38 4.20
C VAL A 624 -42.83 -54.18 2.92
N MET A 625 -42.87 -55.51 3.00
CA MET A 625 -43.04 -56.42 1.87
C MET A 625 -44.51 -56.62 1.46
N GLU A 626 -45.44 -56.56 2.41
CA GLU A 626 -46.88 -56.78 2.16
C GLU A 626 -47.49 -55.74 1.19
N ASP A 627 -47.01 -54.49 1.23
CA ASP A 627 -47.49 -53.40 0.35
C ASP A 627 -46.75 -53.32 -1.01
N VAL A 628 -45.72 -54.14 -1.25
CA VAL A 628 -44.95 -54.17 -2.52
C VAL A 628 -45.35 -55.37 -3.39
N THR A 629 -46.16 -56.30 -2.88
CA THR A 629 -46.33 -57.65 -3.43
C THR A 629 -47.68 -57.96 -4.09
N ASP A 630 -48.27 -57.02 -4.82
CA ASP A 630 -49.37 -57.38 -5.74
C ASP A 630 -48.87 -57.92 -7.10
N THR A 631 -47.59 -57.73 -7.45
CA THR A 631 -46.92 -58.47 -8.54
C THR A 631 -45.41 -58.32 -8.40
N PRO A 632 -44.61 -59.41 -8.30
CA PRO A 632 -43.15 -59.28 -8.33
C PRO A 632 -42.72 -58.69 -9.69
N PRO A 633 -42.02 -57.55 -9.73
CA PRO A 633 -41.61 -56.96 -10.99
C PRO A 633 -40.52 -57.82 -11.63
N GLU A 634 -40.66 -58.15 -12.92
CA GLU A 634 -39.56 -58.72 -13.69
C GLU A 634 -38.43 -57.67 -13.85
N ILE A 635 -37.27 -57.96 -13.27
CA ILE A 635 -36.09 -57.09 -13.36
C ILE A 635 -35.29 -57.48 -14.60
N ASN A 636 -35.53 -56.79 -15.71
CA ASN A 636 -34.90 -57.07 -17.00
C ASN A 636 -33.77 -56.10 -17.38
N ASP A 637 -33.69 -54.95 -16.70
CA ASP A 637 -32.69 -53.91 -16.93
C ASP A 637 -32.32 -53.18 -15.61
N ALA A 638 -31.23 -52.41 -15.67
CA ALA A 638 -30.74 -51.62 -14.55
C ALA A 638 -31.77 -50.61 -14.01
N ILE A 639 -32.53 -49.99 -14.90
CA ILE A 639 -33.48 -48.92 -14.56
C ILE A 639 -34.66 -49.49 -13.75
N SER A 640 -35.15 -50.66 -14.15
CA SER A 640 -36.21 -51.42 -13.48
C SER A 640 -35.74 -51.89 -12.11
N ALA A 641 -34.49 -52.36 -12.01
CA ALA A 641 -33.87 -52.67 -10.72
C ALA A 641 -33.88 -51.44 -9.81
N ALA A 642 -33.27 -50.31 -10.23
CA ALA A 642 -33.21 -49.07 -9.42
C ALA A 642 -34.57 -48.57 -8.96
N ARG A 643 -35.60 -48.66 -9.81
CA ARG A 643 -36.95 -48.21 -9.45
C ARG A 643 -37.48 -48.98 -8.25
N VAL A 644 -37.35 -50.31 -8.30
CA VAL A 644 -37.74 -51.21 -7.19
C VAL A 644 -36.94 -50.90 -5.93
N VAL A 645 -35.62 -50.72 -6.06
CA VAL A 645 -34.77 -50.38 -4.91
C VAL A 645 -35.19 -49.09 -4.24
N ARG A 646 -35.36 -48.03 -5.03
CA ARG A 646 -35.68 -46.70 -4.55
C ARG A 646 -37.01 -46.70 -3.81
N ASP A 647 -37.98 -47.45 -4.31
CA ASP A 647 -39.30 -47.53 -3.70
C ASP A 647 -39.27 -48.34 -2.40
N ILE A 648 -38.47 -49.41 -2.32
CA ILE A 648 -38.26 -50.16 -1.05
C ILE A 648 -37.48 -49.31 -0.04
N TRP A 649 -36.43 -48.60 -0.46
CA TRP A 649 -35.68 -47.69 0.40
C TRP A 649 -36.56 -46.57 0.96
N LYS A 650 -37.41 -45.96 0.13
CA LYS A 650 -38.39 -44.96 0.59
C LYS A 650 -39.32 -45.55 1.65
N LYS A 651 -39.88 -46.74 1.41
CA LYS A 651 -40.78 -47.41 2.37
C LYS A 651 -40.09 -47.79 3.67
N ALA A 652 -38.86 -48.33 3.60
CA ALA A 652 -38.06 -48.65 4.79
C ALA A 652 -37.75 -47.38 5.60
N ARG A 653 -37.42 -46.28 4.93
CA ARG A 653 -37.15 -45.00 5.59
C ARG A 653 -38.41 -44.39 6.21
N GLU A 654 -39.56 -44.51 5.56
CA GLU A 654 -40.85 -44.13 6.12
C GLU A 654 -41.20 -44.95 7.37
N ALA A 655 -40.92 -46.26 7.36
CA ALA A 655 -41.13 -47.15 8.51
C ALA A 655 -40.22 -46.79 9.70
N GLU A 656 -38.92 -46.58 9.46
CA GLU A 656 -37.98 -46.16 10.50
C GLU A 656 -38.37 -44.81 11.12
N MET A 657 -38.81 -43.85 10.29
CA MET A 657 -39.29 -42.54 10.76
C MET A 657 -40.59 -42.67 11.57
N ARG A 658 -41.49 -43.59 11.22
CA ARG A 658 -42.71 -43.91 12.00
C ARG A 658 -42.38 -44.56 13.34
N GLU A 659 -41.39 -45.45 13.41
CA GLU A 659 -40.95 -46.04 14.68
C GLU A 659 -40.25 -45.01 15.59
N LYS A 660 -39.37 -44.17 15.03
CA LYS A 660 -38.74 -43.08 15.80
C LYS A 660 -39.79 -42.08 16.33
N ALA A 661 -40.85 -41.81 15.57
CA ALA A 661 -41.98 -41.00 16.04
C ALA A 661 -42.77 -41.68 17.17
N ARG A 662 -43.03 -43.00 17.07
CA ARG A 662 -43.69 -43.78 18.13
C ARG A 662 -42.85 -43.89 19.40
N GLY A 663 -41.53 -44.01 19.28
CA GLY A 663 -40.59 -44.03 20.40
C GLY A 663 -40.44 -42.68 21.12
N ALA A 664 -40.74 -41.57 20.43
CA ALA A 664 -40.75 -40.24 21.01
C ALA A 664 -42.04 -39.95 21.82
N ASP A 665 -43.20 -40.43 21.36
CA ASP A 665 -44.48 -40.29 22.09
C ASP A 665 -44.59 -41.23 23.30
N GLY A 666 -43.89 -42.37 23.30
CA GLY A 666 -43.85 -43.32 24.43
C GLY A 666 -43.03 -42.89 25.65
N LYS A 667 -42.39 -41.72 25.62
CA LYS A 667 -41.64 -41.16 26.77
C LYS A 667 -42.41 -40.08 27.56
N GLN A 668 -43.70 -39.91 27.31
CA GLN A 668 -44.54 -38.93 28.02
C GLN A 668 -45.78 -39.50 28.76
N GLN A 669 -45.81 -40.79 29.09
CA GLN A 669 -46.76 -41.36 30.06
C GLN A 669 -46.08 -42.16 31.15
#